data_AF-A0A6J5VKS7-F1
#
_entry.id   AF-A0A6J5VKS7-F1
#
_cell.length_a   1.000
_cell.length_b   1.000
_cell.length_c   1.000
_cell.angle_alpha   90.00
_cell.angle_beta   90.00
_cell.angle_gamma   90.00
#
_symmetry.space_group_name_H-M   'P 1'
#
loop_
_entity.id
_entity.type
_entity.pdbx_description
1 polymer ?
#
loop_
_entity_poly.entity_id
_entity_poly.type
_entity_poly.pdbx_seq_one_letter_code
_entity_poly.pdbx_strand_id
1 'polypeptide(L)'
;MRKDSTKIPGFACERESLLSKAKLSSSFLLLLLDLPHGGKNQFCPIPQNQGFLGARGFNSFRGELPFSPIFFLFFPPLFTAKSDEGKKMGAPAGLRDSIFPCVLIPLGFLNACTWNLFPQQPLTCESLAFFVDFCFSQVLKALDSFYSNAEFSPFLSPLFDVEIPVASILLCQALIFDFLVLLSNWFTMNNLSSFTTLDSNLLSKPRSFGPYLHGPIHLQGPRNVVVCSVKPSIATPSPLSVSGSPNQGLSRIESLTQVSGVLGCQWGDEGKGKLVDILAQHFDIVARCQGGANAGHTIYNAEGKKFALHLVPSGILNEETLCVIGNGVVVHLPGLFKEIDGLESNGVSCKGRILVSDRAHLLFDFHQVVDGLRESELAKSFIGTTKRGIGPCYSNKVIRNGIRVSDLRYMDAFPQKLDILLSDAAARFRGFDYGPHVLKEEVEKYKRFAERLEPFIADTVLVVNEAISEKKKILVEGGQATMLDIDFGTYPFVTSSSPSAGGICTGLGIAPRVLGDLVGVVKAYTTRVGSGPFPTEILGKGGDLLRFAGQEFGTTTGRPRRCGWLDIAALRYCCQINGFSSLNLTKLDVLSDLPEIQLGVAYKKTDGTPIRSFPADLRDLEQLKVEYEVLPGWKSDISLVRNYSDLPKAARQYVERIEELVGVPIHYIGVGPGRDALIYK
;
A
#
# COMPACT_ATOMS: atom_id res chain seq x y z
N MET A 1 -55.35 52.25 -19.13
CA MET A 1 -56.42 52.15 -20.15
C MET A 1 -56.85 50.68 -20.29
N ARG A 2 -58.05 50.42 -20.85
CA ARG A 2 -58.64 49.08 -21.17
C ARG A 2 -57.69 48.25 -22.07
N LYS A 3 -57.75 46.91 -22.26
CA LYS A 3 -58.45 45.69 -21.74
C LYS A 3 -57.70 44.46 -22.35
N ASP A 4 -57.89 43.15 -22.08
CA ASP A 4 -58.83 42.35 -21.27
C ASP A 4 -58.23 40.93 -20.96
N SER A 5 -58.74 40.25 -19.92
CA SER A 5 -59.13 38.81 -19.76
C SER A 5 -58.52 37.66 -20.62
N THR A 6 -58.33 36.39 -20.17
CA THR A 6 -59.00 35.55 -19.13
C THR A 6 -58.17 34.36 -18.56
N LYS A 7 -58.23 34.18 -17.22
CA LYS A 7 -58.47 32.95 -16.40
C LYS A 7 -57.60 31.64 -16.45
N ILE A 8 -56.89 31.47 -15.31
CA ILE A 8 -56.56 30.29 -14.44
C ILE A 8 -57.82 29.39 -14.15
N PRO A 9 -57.78 28.04 -13.88
CA PRO A 9 -57.00 27.27 -12.85
C PRO A 9 -56.43 25.89 -13.32
N GLY A 10 -55.77 25.01 -12.53
CA GLY A 10 -55.28 25.05 -11.14
C GLY A 10 -55.43 23.71 -10.37
N PHE A 11 -54.33 23.21 -9.77
CA PHE A 11 -54.19 22.23 -8.66
C PHE A 11 -54.72 20.76 -8.73
N ALA A 12 -53.92 19.88 -8.08
CA ALA A 12 -54.23 18.55 -7.49
C ALA A 12 -54.61 17.39 -8.44
N CYS A 13 -54.54 16.09 -8.09
CA CYS A 13 -53.75 15.23 -7.17
C CYS A 13 -54.38 13.80 -7.29
N GLU A 14 -53.73 12.78 -6.70
CA GLU A 14 -54.26 11.45 -6.32
C GLU A 14 -54.36 10.26 -7.33
N ARG A 15 -53.66 9.19 -6.92
CA ARG A 15 -54.07 7.76 -6.78
C ARG A 15 -54.06 6.72 -7.94
N GLU A 16 -53.24 5.70 -7.65
CA GLU A 16 -53.54 4.25 -7.64
C GLU A 16 -53.94 3.47 -8.92
N SER A 17 -53.01 2.60 -9.34
CA SER A 17 -53.20 1.15 -9.56
C SER A 17 -54.47 0.63 -10.25
N LEU A 18 -54.31 -0.02 -11.41
CA LEU A 18 -54.82 -1.39 -11.65
C LEU A 18 -54.14 -2.10 -12.84
N LEU A 19 -54.22 -3.44 -12.83
CA LEU A 19 -53.49 -4.37 -13.69
C LEU A 19 -54.26 -4.86 -14.93
N SER A 20 -53.48 -5.36 -15.90
CA SER A 20 -53.80 -6.39 -16.91
C SER A 20 -54.45 -5.98 -18.24
N LYS A 21 -53.76 -6.30 -19.36
CA LYS A 21 -54.07 -7.47 -20.23
C LYS A 21 -53.22 -7.47 -21.51
N ALA A 22 -52.35 -8.47 -21.63
CA ALA A 22 -51.95 -9.03 -22.93
C ALA A 22 -51.59 -10.52 -22.72
N LYS A 23 -52.44 -11.42 -23.22
CA LYS A 23 -52.23 -12.87 -23.26
C LYS A 23 -52.67 -13.35 -24.63
N LEU A 24 -51.82 -14.08 -25.33
CA LEU A 24 -52.23 -15.08 -26.32
C LEU A 24 -51.11 -16.13 -26.42
N SER A 25 -51.49 -17.38 -26.20
CA SER A 25 -50.68 -18.60 -26.37
C SER A 25 -51.00 -19.21 -27.76
N SER A 26 -50.60 -20.41 -28.20
CA SER A 26 -50.00 -21.61 -27.59
C SER A 26 -49.63 -22.61 -28.69
N SER A 27 -48.64 -23.49 -28.45
CA SER A 27 -48.55 -24.91 -28.92
C SER A 27 -47.27 -25.53 -28.30
N PHE A 28 -47.29 -26.41 -27.29
CA PHE A 28 -47.68 -27.83 -27.26
C PHE A 28 -46.91 -28.76 -28.22
N LEU A 29 -45.96 -29.55 -27.70
CA LEU A 29 -46.11 -31.02 -27.60
C LEU A 29 -45.09 -31.62 -26.60
N LEU A 30 -45.45 -32.76 -26.01
CA LEU A 30 -44.62 -33.60 -25.14
C LEU A 30 -44.96 -35.06 -25.50
N LEU A 31 -43.97 -35.94 -25.66
CA LEU A 31 -44.21 -37.37 -25.84
C LEU A 31 -43.09 -38.23 -25.24
N LEU A 32 -43.50 -39.40 -24.77
CA LEU A 32 -42.73 -40.42 -24.03
C LEU A 32 -42.59 -41.70 -24.88
N LEU A 33 -41.97 -42.73 -24.29
CA LEU A 33 -41.75 -44.12 -24.80
C LEU A 33 -40.46 -44.27 -25.65
N ASP A 34 -39.63 -45.30 -25.51
CA ASP A 34 -39.79 -46.62 -24.86
C ASP A 34 -38.62 -47.08 -23.94
N LEU A 35 -38.91 -48.05 -23.07
CA LEU A 35 -37.94 -48.92 -22.36
C LEU A 35 -38.03 -50.36 -22.95
N PRO A 36 -36.98 -51.20 -22.87
CA PRO A 36 -37.02 -52.24 -21.81
C PRO A 36 -35.67 -52.77 -21.26
N HIS A 37 -35.72 -53.07 -19.95
CA HIS A 37 -35.11 -54.20 -19.21
C HIS A 37 -33.68 -54.74 -19.41
N GLY A 38 -32.96 -54.82 -18.27
CA GLY A 38 -32.07 -55.93 -17.88
C GLY A 38 -30.60 -55.52 -17.61
N GLY A 39 -29.98 -55.79 -16.45
CA GLY A 39 -30.46 -56.37 -15.18
C GLY A 39 -29.28 -56.73 -14.24
N LYS A 40 -29.57 -57.03 -12.96
CA LYS A 40 -28.69 -57.60 -11.90
C LYS A 40 -27.67 -56.68 -11.17
N ASN A 41 -28.10 -56.19 -10.01
CA ASN A 41 -27.64 -56.56 -8.66
C ASN A 41 -26.15 -56.80 -8.30
N GLN A 42 -25.80 -56.24 -7.11
CA GLN A 42 -24.90 -56.73 -6.04
C GLN A 42 -23.39 -56.34 -5.99
N PHE A 43 -23.06 -55.60 -4.90
CA PHE A 43 -21.92 -55.69 -3.96
C PHE A 43 -20.42 -55.69 -4.40
N CYS A 44 -19.61 -55.07 -3.52
CA CYS A 44 -18.13 -55.08 -3.40
C CYS A 44 -17.46 -56.48 -3.46
N PRO A 45 -16.12 -56.63 -3.62
CA PRO A 45 -15.03 -55.72 -3.17
C PRO A 45 -13.75 -55.60 -4.07
N ILE A 46 -12.70 -55.00 -3.49
CA ILE A 46 -11.30 -54.90 -3.94
C ILE A 46 -10.62 -56.28 -4.10
N PRO A 47 -9.56 -56.42 -4.93
CA PRO A 47 -8.42 -57.29 -4.63
C PRO A 47 -7.06 -56.57 -4.58
N GLN A 48 -6.21 -57.01 -3.65
CA GLN A 48 -4.79 -56.66 -3.50
C GLN A 48 -3.86 -57.68 -4.21
N ASN A 49 -2.54 -57.46 -4.09
CA ASN A 49 -1.39 -58.31 -4.44
C ASN A 49 -0.95 -58.21 -5.92
N GLN A 50 0.35 -58.22 -6.26
CA GLN A 50 1.59 -58.64 -5.55
C GLN A 50 2.67 -57.53 -5.66
N GLY A 51 3.83 -57.50 -4.99
CA GLY A 51 4.42 -58.39 -3.97
C GLY A 51 5.96 -58.40 -4.02
N PHE A 52 6.62 -57.89 -2.97
CA PHE A 52 8.02 -58.13 -2.54
C PHE A 52 9.23 -58.01 -3.51
N LEU A 53 10.17 -57.14 -3.13
CA LEU A 53 11.50 -57.56 -2.66
C LEU A 53 12.20 -56.43 -1.88
N GLY A 54 12.97 -56.76 -0.85
CA GLY A 54 13.66 -55.76 -0.04
C GLY A 54 14.93 -56.29 0.63
N ALA A 55 15.89 -55.39 0.86
CA ALA A 55 17.06 -55.55 1.72
C ALA A 55 17.45 -54.14 2.21
N ARG A 56 17.23 -53.82 3.49
CA ARG A 56 18.12 -54.02 4.65
C ARG A 56 19.25 -52.99 4.78
N GLY A 57 19.01 -52.03 5.67
CA GLY A 57 19.95 -51.68 6.74
C GLY A 57 21.04 -50.64 6.45
N PHE A 58 20.89 -49.46 7.04
CA PHE A 58 21.78 -49.03 8.12
C PHE A 58 21.01 -48.11 9.07
N ASN A 59 21.24 -48.28 10.37
CA ASN A 59 20.58 -47.53 11.44
C ASN A 59 21.62 -46.62 12.12
N SER A 60 21.15 -45.59 12.83
CA SER A 60 21.96 -44.71 13.69
C SER A 60 22.95 -43.75 12.99
N PHE A 61 22.55 -42.48 12.88
CA PHE A 61 23.26 -41.38 13.56
C PHE A 61 22.26 -40.32 14.00
N ARG A 62 22.34 -39.87 15.26
CA ARG A 62 21.63 -38.66 15.75
C ARG A 62 22.50 -37.45 15.42
N GLY A 63 21.90 -36.39 14.88
CA GLY A 63 22.54 -35.09 14.69
C GLY A 63 21.56 -34.09 14.11
N GLU A 64 21.24 -33.04 14.86
CA GLU A 64 20.41 -31.93 14.38
C GLU A 64 21.26 -31.02 13.50
N LEU A 65 20.82 -30.76 12.27
CA LEU A 65 21.33 -29.68 11.41
C LEU A 65 20.15 -29.03 10.67
N PRO A 66 20.17 -27.70 10.46
CA PRO A 66 19.04 -26.97 9.88
C PRO A 66 18.90 -27.21 8.38
N PHE A 67 17.66 -27.28 7.90
CA PHE A 67 17.34 -27.34 6.48
C PHE A 67 17.80 -26.06 5.75
N SER A 68 18.69 -26.21 4.78
CA SER A 68 18.98 -25.20 3.75
C SER A 68 18.17 -25.50 2.48
N PRO A 69 17.57 -24.49 1.81
CA PRO A 69 16.76 -24.71 0.63
C PRO A 69 17.62 -25.01 -0.60
N ILE A 70 17.30 -26.09 -1.32
CA ILE A 70 17.89 -26.40 -2.63
C ILE A 70 17.14 -25.58 -3.69
N PHE A 71 17.84 -24.63 -4.32
CA PHE A 71 17.32 -23.90 -5.48
C PHE A 71 17.59 -24.67 -6.78
N PHE A 72 16.56 -24.83 -7.60
CA PHE A 72 16.69 -25.31 -8.98
C PHE A 72 16.40 -24.15 -9.95
N LEU A 73 17.32 -23.88 -10.88
CA LEU A 73 17.12 -22.94 -11.98
C LEU A 73 16.68 -23.71 -13.23
N PHE A 74 15.58 -23.29 -13.85
CA PHE A 74 15.12 -23.76 -15.16
C PHE A 74 15.15 -22.59 -16.15
N PHE A 75 15.74 -22.81 -17.33
CA PHE A 75 15.72 -21.86 -18.45
C PHE A 75 14.88 -22.42 -19.61
N PRO A 76 14.01 -21.61 -20.23
CA PRO A 76 13.34 -21.98 -21.49
C PRO A 76 14.28 -21.75 -22.70
N PRO A 77 14.14 -22.52 -23.79
CA PRO A 77 14.98 -22.35 -24.97
C PRO A 77 14.60 -21.10 -25.78
N LEU A 78 15.60 -20.27 -26.08
CA LEU A 78 15.51 -19.14 -27.00
C LEU A 78 15.94 -19.57 -28.40
N PHE A 79 14.98 -19.64 -29.34
CA PHE A 79 15.29 -19.70 -30.77
C PHE A 79 14.24 -18.93 -31.60
N THR A 80 14.68 -17.88 -32.27
CA THR A 80 14.01 -17.30 -33.44
C THR A 80 15.05 -17.02 -34.52
N ALA A 81 15.11 -17.88 -35.53
CA ALA A 81 15.86 -17.61 -36.74
C ALA A 81 14.94 -16.91 -37.76
N LYS A 82 15.40 -15.79 -38.32
CA LYS A 82 14.86 -15.26 -39.58
C LYS A 82 15.65 -15.89 -40.73
N SER A 83 14.95 -16.35 -41.76
CA SER A 83 15.51 -16.52 -43.10
C SER A 83 14.73 -15.63 -44.06
N ASP A 84 15.45 -14.99 -44.98
CA ASP A 84 14.83 -14.41 -46.17
C ASP A 84 14.26 -15.50 -47.09
N GLU A 85 13.46 -15.07 -48.06
CA GLU A 85 12.70 -15.88 -49.03
C GLU A 85 11.51 -16.69 -48.49
N GLY A 86 10.31 -16.29 -48.91
CA GLY A 86 9.07 -16.88 -48.45
C GLY A 86 8.72 -18.21 -49.12
N LYS A 87 8.79 -19.32 -48.37
CA LYS A 87 8.01 -20.55 -48.59
C LYS A 87 7.70 -21.22 -47.25
N LYS A 88 6.43 -21.55 -46.99
CA LYS A 88 6.04 -22.37 -45.84
C LYS A 88 6.43 -23.83 -46.09
N MET A 89 7.32 -24.39 -45.27
CA MET A 89 7.41 -25.84 -45.07
C MET A 89 6.91 -26.18 -43.66
N GLY A 90 6.13 -27.26 -43.55
CA GLY A 90 5.73 -27.82 -42.26
C GLY A 90 6.86 -28.65 -41.66
N ALA A 91 6.96 -28.68 -40.33
CA ALA A 91 7.93 -29.53 -39.63
C ALA A 91 7.59 -31.02 -39.86
N PRO A 92 8.59 -31.88 -40.15
CA PRO A 92 8.36 -33.31 -40.29
C PRO A 92 8.04 -33.95 -38.93
N ALA A 93 7.11 -34.90 -38.93
CA ALA A 93 6.72 -35.64 -37.74
C ALA A 93 7.80 -36.69 -37.37
N GLY A 94 8.68 -36.35 -36.42
CA GLY A 94 9.73 -37.28 -35.95
C GLY A 94 10.56 -36.83 -34.74
N LEU A 95 10.15 -35.76 -34.04
CA LEU A 95 10.95 -35.11 -32.99
C LEU A 95 10.11 -34.84 -31.71
N ARG A 96 9.40 -35.86 -31.23
CA ARG A 96 8.64 -35.79 -29.96
C ARG A 96 9.25 -36.57 -28.80
N ASP A 97 10.18 -37.50 -29.05
CA ASP A 97 10.74 -38.40 -28.04
C ASP A 97 12.29 -38.32 -28.03
N SER A 98 12.83 -37.19 -27.56
CA SER A 98 14.28 -37.02 -27.36
C SER A 98 14.54 -36.19 -26.11
N ILE A 99 14.84 -36.88 -25.01
CA ILE A 99 15.24 -36.28 -23.74
C ILE A 99 16.72 -35.93 -23.82
N PHE A 100 17.04 -34.63 -23.86
CA PHE A 100 18.42 -34.17 -23.64
C PHE A 100 18.77 -34.27 -22.14
N PRO A 101 19.96 -34.79 -21.78
CA PRO A 101 20.37 -34.86 -20.38
C PRO A 101 20.74 -33.48 -19.83
N CYS A 102 20.00 -33.01 -18.83
CA CYS A 102 20.41 -31.87 -18.03
C CYS A 102 21.62 -32.25 -17.16
N VAL A 103 22.72 -31.51 -17.28
CA VAL A 103 23.91 -31.71 -16.42
C VAL A 103 23.62 -31.16 -15.02
N LEU A 104 23.43 -32.07 -14.06
CA LEU A 104 23.30 -31.75 -12.63
C LEU A 104 24.68 -31.74 -11.97
N ILE A 105 25.17 -30.55 -11.59
CA ILE A 105 26.35 -30.42 -10.70
C ILE A 105 25.84 -30.18 -9.27
N PRO A 106 26.09 -31.09 -8.30
CA PRO A 106 25.69 -30.87 -6.92
C PRO A 106 26.63 -29.89 -6.22
N LEU A 107 26.13 -28.71 -5.87
CA LEU A 107 26.85 -27.70 -5.05
C LEU A 107 27.33 -28.24 -3.68
N GLY A 108 26.82 -29.38 -3.22
CA GLY A 108 27.28 -30.05 -2.00
C GLY A 108 28.75 -30.49 -2.03
N PHE A 109 29.34 -30.72 -3.21
CA PHE A 109 30.74 -31.17 -3.31
C PHE A 109 31.75 -30.07 -2.94
N LEU A 110 31.42 -28.79 -3.19
CA LEU A 110 32.27 -27.64 -2.85
C LEU A 110 32.27 -27.32 -1.34
N ASN A 111 31.16 -27.56 -0.62
CA ASN A 111 31.10 -27.37 0.83
C ASN A 111 31.86 -28.45 1.61
N ALA A 112 32.00 -29.66 1.07
CA ALA A 112 32.74 -30.74 1.74
C ALA A 112 34.25 -30.53 1.72
N CYS A 113 34.80 -29.94 0.65
CA CYS A 113 36.24 -29.69 0.52
C CYS A 113 36.73 -28.49 1.34
N THR A 114 35.89 -27.49 1.60
CA THR A 114 36.30 -26.27 2.32
C THR A 114 36.40 -26.46 3.85
N TRP A 115 35.60 -27.36 4.44
CA TRP A 115 35.55 -27.53 5.90
C TRP A 115 36.59 -28.49 6.50
N ASN A 116 37.21 -29.38 5.71
CA ASN A 116 38.11 -30.42 6.20
C ASN A 116 39.61 -30.18 5.92
N LEU A 117 40.00 -29.02 5.36
CA LEU A 117 41.39 -28.77 4.92
C LEU A 117 42.13 -27.61 5.61
N PHE A 118 41.47 -26.84 6.50
CA PHE A 118 42.13 -25.73 7.22
C PHE A 118 41.83 -25.75 8.72
N PRO A 119 42.82 -26.05 9.60
CA PRO A 119 42.73 -25.70 11.02
C PRO A 119 42.86 -24.18 11.17
N GLN A 120 42.30 -23.62 12.26
CA GLN A 120 42.08 -22.18 12.41
C GLN A 120 43.38 -21.34 12.49
N GLN A 121 43.80 -20.80 11.34
CA GLN A 121 44.77 -19.70 11.22
C GLN A 121 44.38 -18.76 10.07
N PRO A 122 44.75 -17.47 10.13
CA PRO A 122 44.39 -16.50 9.08
C PRO A 122 45.10 -16.81 7.75
N LEU A 123 44.31 -16.91 6.68
CA LEU A 123 44.79 -17.15 5.31
C LEU A 123 45.61 -15.96 4.80
N THR A 124 46.80 -16.22 4.26
CA THR A 124 47.62 -15.21 3.57
C THR A 124 47.24 -15.11 2.09
N CYS A 125 47.58 -14.00 1.42
CA CYS A 125 47.25 -13.81 0.00
C CYS A 125 47.80 -14.92 -0.91
N GLU A 126 48.96 -15.49 -0.59
CA GLU A 126 49.56 -16.61 -1.33
C GLU A 126 48.72 -17.89 -1.21
N SER A 127 48.11 -18.14 -0.04
CA SER A 127 47.18 -19.26 0.16
C SER A 127 45.92 -19.13 -0.71
N LEU A 128 45.46 -17.90 -0.93
CA LEU A 128 44.28 -17.60 -1.75
C LEU A 128 44.56 -17.81 -3.25
N ALA A 129 45.73 -17.36 -3.73
CA ALA A 129 46.16 -17.55 -5.11
C ALA A 129 46.24 -19.04 -5.47
N PHE A 130 46.85 -19.86 -4.60
CA PHE A 130 46.96 -21.30 -4.79
C PHE A 130 45.59 -22.01 -4.86
N PHE A 131 44.60 -21.51 -4.11
CA PHE A 131 43.23 -22.05 -4.16
C PHE A 131 42.53 -21.70 -5.48
N VAL A 132 42.70 -20.48 -5.99
CA VAL A 132 42.15 -20.07 -7.30
C VAL A 132 42.76 -20.89 -8.43
N ASP A 133 44.08 -21.07 -8.46
CA ASP A 133 44.77 -21.90 -9.47
C ASP A 133 44.35 -23.37 -9.39
N PHE A 134 44.15 -23.90 -8.18
CA PHE A 134 43.63 -25.26 -7.99
C PHE A 134 42.21 -25.41 -8.55
N CYS A 135 41.30 -24.49 -8.24
CA CYS A 135 39.93 -24.50 -8.79
C CYS A 135 39.93 -24.40 -10.33
N PHE A 136 40.75 -23.51 -10.90
CA PHE A 136 40.87 -23.35 -12.35
C PHE A 136 41.39 -24.63 -13.04
N SER A 137 42.39 -25.29 -12.43
CA SER A 137 42.91 -26.60 -12.85
C SER A 137 41.86 -27.72 -12.85
N GLN A 138 40.95 -27.75 -11.85
CA GLN A 138 39.88 -28.75 -11.82
C GLN A 138 38.80 -28.50 -12.88
N VAL A 139 38.44 -27.23 -13.15
CA VAL A 139 37.49 -26.88 -14.21
C VAL A 139 38.05 -27.25 -15.58
N LEU A 140 39.33 -26.97 -15.86
CA LEU A 140 39.98 -27.37 -17.11
C LEU A 140 40.00 -28.90 -17.28
N LYS A 141 40.31 -29.67 -16.23
CA LYS A 141 40.27 -31.15 -16.28
C LYS A 141 38.87 -31.72 -16.50
N ALA A 142 37.84 -31.07 -15.93
CA ALA A 142 36.45 -31.47 -16.16
C ALA A 142 36.02 -31.22 -17.61
N LEU A 143 36.44 -30.10 -18.21
CA LEU A 143 36.21 -29.80 -19.63
C LEU A 143 36.97 -30.78 -20.53
N ASP A 144 38.24 -31.05 -20.26
CA ASP A 144 39.08 -31.97 -21.06
C ASP A 144 38.51 -33.41 -21.04
N SER A 145 38.00 -33.86 -19.88
CA SER A 145 37.27 -35.12 -19.73
C SER A 145 35.92 -35.14 -20.48
N PHE A 146 35.25 -34.00 -20.60
CA PHE A 146 34.00 -33.88 -21.37
C PHE A 146 34.24 -33.98 -22.88
N TYR A 147 35.29 -33.34 -23.39
CA TYR A 147 35.67 -33.39 -24.81
C TYR A 147 36.36 -34.69 -25.23
N SER A 148 36.98 -35.43 -24.29
CA SER A 148 37.68 -36.69 -24.58
C SER A 148 36.77 -37.95 -24.59
N ASN A 149 35.49 -37.83 -24.25
CA ASN A 149 34.56 -38.97 -24.22
C ASN A 149 34.05 -39.32 -25.63
N ALA A 150 34.46 -40.49 -26.14
CA ALA A 150 34.26 -40.90 -27.54
C ALA A 150 32.80 -41.10 -27.98
N GLU A 151 31.83 -41.18 -27.05
CA GLU A 151 30.42 -41.41 -27.37
C GLU A 151 29.71 -40.21 -28.05
N PHE A 152 30.28 -39.00 -27.99
CA PHE A 152 29.71 -37.81 -28.65
C PHE A 152 30.27 -37.52 -30.05
N SER A 153 31.24 -38.30 -30.51
CA SER A 153 31.92 -38.11 -31.81
C SER A 153 31.02 -38.12 -33.07
N PRO A 154 29.93 -38.92 -33.16
CA PRO A 154 29.14 -38.99 -34.42
C PRO A 154 28.24 -37.77 -34.70
N PHE A 155 27.90 -36.96 -33.69
CA PHE A 155 26.88 -35.91 -33.80
C PHE A 155 27.43 -34.50 -34.03
N LEU A 156 28.76 -34.32 -34.02
CA LEU A 156 29.41 -33.00 -34.06
C LEU A 156 30.17 -32.70 -35.37
N SER A 157 30.20 -33.61 -36.35
CA SER A 157 30.99 -33.44 -37.57
C SER A 157 30.48 -32.47 -38.66
N PRO A 158 29.20 -32.01 -38.71
CA PRO A 158 28.73 -31.10 -39.75
C PRO A 158 28.41 -29.66 -39.29
N LEU A 159 28.78 -29.25 -38.06
CA LEU A 159 28.36 -27.96 -37.46
C LEU A 159 29.50 -26.99 -37.08
N PHE A 160 30.73 -27.23 -37.52
CA PHE A 160 31.86 -26.34 -37.26
C PHE A 160 32.16 -25.41 -38.45
N ASP A 161 31.31 -24.39 -38.60
CA ASP A 161 31.64 -23.13 -39.29
C ASP A 161 30.76 -22.00 -38.70
N VAL A 162 31.06 -21.57 -37.46
CA VAL A 162 30.81 -20.24 -36.83
C VAL A 162 31.38 -20.26 -35.39
N GLU A 163 31.80 -19.09 -34.90
CA GLU A 163 32.66 -18.87 -33.73
C GLU A 163 32.08 -19.35 -32.36
N ILE A 164 32.63 -20.44 -31.83
CA ILE A 164 32.40 -20.91 -30.45
C ILE A 164 33.30 -20.28 -29.35
N PRO A 165 34.50 -19.70 -29.60
CA PRO A 165 35.36 -19.19 -28.51
C PRO A 165 34.72 -18.13 -27.61
N VAL A 166 33.87 -17.27 -28.19
CA VAL A 166 33.34 -16.08 -27.51
C VAL A 166 32.36 -16.44 -26.38
N ALA A 167 31.51 -17.45 -26.57
CA ALA A 167 30.53 -17.87 -25.57
C ALA A 167 31.20 -18.47 -24.31
N SER A 168 32.23 -19.30 -24.51
CA SER A 168 33.00 -19.90 -23.41
C SER A 168 33.80 -18.87 -22.62
N ILE A 169 34.36 -17.87 -23.31
CA ILE A 169 35.07 -16.74 -22.68
C ILE A 169 34.11 -15.87 -21.87
N LEU A 170 32.94 -15.53 -22.43
CA LEU A 170 31.91 -14.75 -21.72
C LEU A 170 31.38 -15.48 -20.49
N LEU A 171 31.19 -16.80 -20.56
CA LEU A 171 30.75 -17.60 -19.41
C LEU A 171 31.82 -17.63 -18.29
N CYS A 172 33.09 -17.77 -18.65
CA CYS A 172 34.19 -17.67 -17.68
C CYS A 172 34.29 -16.26 -17.07
N GLN A 173 34.13 -15.20 -17.88
CA GLN A 173 34.13 -13.82 -17.40
C GLN A 173 32.98 -13.54 -16.43
N ALA A 174 31.77 -14.03 -16.71
CA ALA A 174 30.62 -13.89 -15.82
C ALA A 174 30.85 -14.58 -14.47
N LEU A 175 31.34 -15.83 -14.47
CA LEU A 175 31.63 -16.59 -13.26
C LEU A 175 32.75 -15.97 -12.42
N ILE A 176 33.79 -15.41 -13.06
CA ILE A 176 34.86 -14.67 -12.38
C ILE A 176 34.31 -13.37 -11.78
N PHE A 177 33.43 -12.65 -12.49
CA PHE A 177 32.83 -11.41 -12.02
C PHE A 177 31.94 -11.64 -10.78
N ASP A 178 31.05 -12.64 -10.82
CA ASP A 178 30.20 -13.00 -9.67
C ASP A 178 31.03 -13.45 -8.46
N PHE A 179 32.13 -14.20 -8.68
CA PHE A 179 33.05 -14.58 -7.62
C PHE A 179 33.77 -13.37 -6.99
N LEU A 180 34.22 -12.41 -7.80
CA LEU A 180 34.84 -11.16 -7.32
C LEU A 180 33.85 -10.26 -6.56
N VAL A 181 32.57 -10.22 -6.98
CA VAL A 181 31.50 -9.50 -6.26
C VAL A 181 31.23 -10.15 -4.89
N LEU A 182 31.20 -11.48 -4.81
CA LEU A 182 31.07 -12.20 -3.54
C LEU A 182 32.28 -11.97 -2.62
N LEU A 183 33.50 -11.98 -3.17
CA LEU A 183 34.73 -11.69 -2.42
C LEU A 183 34.76 -10.24 -1.89
N SER A 184 34.33 -9.28 -2.71
CA SER A 184 34.18 -7.86 -2.36
C SER A 184 33.19 -7.65 -1.21
N ASN A 185 32.01 -8.29 -1.30
CA ASN A 185 31.00 -8.22 -0.24
C ASN A 185 31.50 -8.84 1.08
N TRP A 186 32.26 -9.94 1.01
CA TRP A 186 32.87 -10.57 2.18
C TRP A 186 33.93 -9.68 2.86
N PHE A 187 34.82 -9.04 2.08
CA PHE A 187 35.77 -8.06 2.62
C PHE A 187 35.08 -6.81 3.20
N THR A 188 33.99 -6.35 2.57
CA THR A 188 33.23 -5.19 3.04
C THR A 188 32.54 -5.48 4.37
N MET A 189 31.96 -6.68 4.55
CA MET A 189 31.36 -7.07 5.83
C MET A 189 32.38 -7.28 6.96
N ASN A 190 33.59 -7.77 6.65
CA ASN A 190 34.61 -8.03 7.68
C ASN A 190 35.49 -6.82 8.05
N ASN A 191 35.49 -5.73 7.27
CA ASN A 191 36.17 -4.48 7.64
C ASN A 191 35.26 -3.46 8.38
N LEU A 192 33.97 -3.75 8.54
CA LEU A 192 33.02 -2.90 9.29
C LEU A 192 33.01 -3.18 10.81
N SER A 193 33.77 -4.17 11.29
CA SER A 193 33.82 -4.60 12.69
C SER A 193 35.06 -4.10 13.47
N SER A 194 35.92 -3.28 12.86
CA SER A 194 37.24 -2.90 13.42
C SER A 194 37.52 -1.40 13.54
N PHE A 195 36.52 -0.53 13.32
CA PHE A 195 36.68 0.95 13.43
C PHE A 195 35.57 1.65 14.24
N THR A 196 35.47 1.34 15.53
CA THR A 196 34.64 2.12 16.49
C THR A 196 35.28 2.28 17.88
N THR A 197 36.52 2.79 17.94
CA THR A 197 37.05 3.47 19.15
C THR A 197 38.20 4.40 18.77
N LEU A 198 37.93 5.71 18.67
CA LEU A 198 38.94 6.77 18.78
C LEU A 198 38.24 8.12 19.01
N ASP A 199 38.31 8.62 20.24
CA ASP A 199 38.00 10.02 20.55
C ASP A 199 39.06 10.93 19.92
N SER A 200 38.63 12.03 19.29
CA SER A 200 39.12 13.38 19.63
C SER A 200 38.54 14.48 18.73
N ASN A 201 38.09 15.56 19.37
CA ASN A 201 37.91 16.86 18.72
C ASN A 201 39.27 17.44 18.30
N LEU A 202 39.34 18.05 17.10
CA LEU A 202 40.25 19.12 16.62
C LEU A 202 40.08 19.16 15.07
N LEU A 203 39.92 20.30 14.36
CA LEU A 203 40.65 21.56 14.41
C LEU A 203 39.97 22.70 13.62
N SER A 204 40.07 23.94 14.12
CA SER A 204 40.24 25.26 13.43
C SER A 204 39.47 26.37 14.15
N LYS A 205 39.93 27.61 14.39
CA LYS A 205 41.20 28.40 14.23
C LYS A 205 41.00 29.70 15.11
N PRO A 206 41.96 30.65 15.29
CA PRO A 206 43.42 30.64 15.24
C PRO A 206 44.14 31.31 16.46
N ARG A 207 45.48 31.22 16.46
CA ARG A 207 46.55 31.86 17.29
C ARG A 207 46.27 33.16 18.10
N SER A 208 46.82 33.21 19.33
CA SER A 208 47.65 34.33 19.84
C SER A 208 48.62 33.87 20.96
N PHE A 209 49.58 34.72 21.38
CA PHE A 209 50.77 34.37 22.19
C PHE A 209 50.58 34.44 23.73
N GLY A 210 51.38 33.69 24.50
CA GLY A 210 51.56 33.87 25.96
C GLY A 210 52.32 32.71 26.65
N PRO A 211 53.46 32.92 27.37
CA PRO A 211 54.31 31.82 27.85
C PRO A 211 54.50 31.71 29.39
N TYR A 212 55.04 30.55 29.85
CA TYR A 212 55.58 30.22 31.20
C TYR A 212 54.55 30.16 32.38
N LEU A 213 54.50 29.13 33.25
CA LEU A 213 55.54 28.67 34.19
C LEU A 213 55.21 27.30 34.87
N HIS A 214 56.10 26.82 35.75
CA HIS A 214 56.11 25.50 36.41
C HIS A 214 54.95 25.19 37.39
N GLY A 215 54.65 23.90 37.62
CA GLY A 215 53.88 23.38 38.78
C GLY A 215 54.77 23.12 40.01
N PRO A 216 54.50 22.14 40.92
CA PRO A 216 53.30 21.30 41.14
C PRO A 216 52.70 21.51 42.57
N ILE A 217 51.75 20.66 43.02
CA ILE A 217 51.65 20.07 44.40
C ILE A 217 50.34 19.27 44.60
N HIS A 218 50.43 18.16 45.34
CA HIS A 218 49.32 17.30 45.81
C HIS A 218 48.51 17.93 46.96
N LEU A 219 47.25 17.48 47.18
CA LEU A 219 46.79 16.97 48.50
C LEU A 219 45.45 16.21 48.42
N GLN A 220 45.15 15.45 49.47
CA GLN A 220 44.07 14.45 49.57
C GLN A 220 42.76 15.03 50.14
N GLY A 221 41.62 14.34 49.95
CA GLY A 221 40.40 14.58 50.73
C GLY A 221 39.16 13.83 50.20
N PRO A 222 38.47 12.99 51.01
CA PRO A 222 37.32 12.18 50.55
C PRO A 222 35.99 12.92 50.69
N ARG A 223 34.97 12.55 49.89
CA ARG A 223 33.58 12.97 50.12
C ARG A 223 32.55 11.85 49.91
N ASN A 224 31.76 11.67 50.96
CA ASN A 224 30.66 10.74 51.17
C ASN A 224 29.67 10.62 50.00
N VAL A 225 29.21 9.38 49.77
CA VAL A 225 28.03 9.08 48.97
C VAL A 225 26.77 9.30 49.83
N VAL A 226 25.79 10.04 49.31
CA VAL A 226 24.44 10.13 49.88
C VAL A 226 23.46 9.68 48.80
N VAL A 227 22.73 8.59 49.08
CA VAL A 227 21.66 8.09 48.20
C VAL A 227 20.31 8.54 48.76
N CYS A 228 19.62 9.43 48.04
CA CYS A 228 18.24 9.79 48.35
C CYS A 228 17.26 8.99 47.49
N SER A 229 16.54 8.06 48.14
CA SER A 229 15.36 7.41 47.58
C SER A 229 14.14 8.34 47.75
N VAL A 230 13.39 8.57 46.68
CA VAL A 230 12.13 9.34 46.71
C VAL A 230 10.97 8.41 46.39
N LYS A 231 10.04 8.26 47.34
CA LYS A 231 8.73 7.62 47.11
C LYS A 231 7.77 8.63 46.47
N PRO A 232 6.91 8.24 45.51
CA PRO A 232 5.87 9.12 45.00
C PRO A 232 4.70 9.22 46.01
N SER A 233 4.29 10.45 46.33
CA SER A 233 3.07 10.74 47.09
C SER A 233 1.89 10.94 46.15
N ILE A 234 0.82 10.17 46.34
CA ILE A 234 -0.44 10.33 45.60
C ILE A 234 -1.20 11.54 46.17
N ALA A 235 -1.54 12.51 45.32
CA ALA A 235 -2.48 13.58 45.63
C ALA A 235 -3.84 13.31 44.95
N THR A 236 -4.93 13.44 45.69
CA THR A 236 -6.30 13.31 45.16
C THR A 236 -6.71 14.57 44.40
N PRO A 237 -7.30 14.47 43.20
CA PRO A 237 -7.80 15.64 42.47
C PRO A 237 -9.14 16.10 43.06
N SER A 238 -9.22 17.39 43.41
CA SER A 238 -10.47 18.07 43.77
C SER A 238 -11.29 18.44 42.51
N PRO A 239 -12.64 18.43 42.58
CA PRO A 239 -13.48 18.62 41.41
C PRO A 239 -13.57 20.10 41.01
N LEU A 240 -12.77 20.50 40.02
CA LEU A 240 -12.96 21.77 39.31
C LEU A 240 -14.04 21.61 38.24
N SER A 241 -15.19 22.27 38.44
CA SER A 241 -16.26 22.36 37.45
C SER A 241 -15.82 23.24 36.28
N VAL A 242 -15.38 22.62 35.18
CA VAL A 242 -15.09 23.33 33.93
C VAL A 242 -16.40 23.63 33.21
N SER A 243 -16.85 24.89 33.28
CA SER A 243 -17.82 25.41 32.32
C SER A 243 -17.14 25.56 30.96
N GLY A 244 -17.70 24.93 29.92
CA GLY A 244 -17.17 25.00 28.57
C GLY A 244 -17.20 26.43 28.03
N SER A 245 -16.03 26.99 27.71
CA SER A 245 -15.94 28.28 27.01
C SER A 245 -15.88 28.04 25.49
N PRO A 246 -16.48 28.91 24.65
CA PRO A 246 -16.40 28.79 23.19
C PRO A 246 -14.98 28.75 22.60
N ASN A 247 -13.97 29.18 23.37
CA ASN A 247 -12.58 29.27 22.91
C ASN A 247 -11.83 27.93 22.86
N GLN A 248 -12.37 26.83 23.40
CA GLN A 248 -11.65 25.54 23.39
C GLN A 248 -11.36 25.03 21.97
N GLY A 249 -12.31 25.13 21.04
CA GLY A 249 -12.13 24.67 19.66
C GLY A 249 -11.01 25.41 18.92
N LEU A 250 -11.01 26.74 18.99
CA LEU A 250 -9.94 27.57 18.41
C LEU A 250 -8.57 27.22 19.02
N SER A 251 -8.49 27.08 20.35
CA SER A 251 -7.23 26.75 21.02
C SER A 251 -6.64 25.40 20.56
N ARG A 252 -7.47 24.42 20.20
CA ARG A 252 -7.01 23.13 19.63
C ARG A 252 -6.45 23.30 18.22
N ILE A 253 -7.13 24.03 17.34
CA ILE A 253 -6.68 24.21 15.96
C ILE A 253 -5.41 25.08 15.91
N GLU A 254 -5.35 26.13 16.73
CA GLU A 254 -4.16 26.99 16.86
C GLU A 254 -2.95 26.23 17.41
N SER A 255 -3.18 25.26 18.32
CA SER A 255 -2.11 24.43 18.90
C SER A 255 -1.44 23.45 17.93
N LEU A 256 -2.04 23.20 16.76
CA LEU A 256 -1.43 22.34 15.74
C LEU A 256 -0.11 22.95 15.24
N THR A 257 0.94 22.12 15.22
CA THR A 257 2.27 22.45 14.70
C THR A 257 2.26 23.01 13.27
N GLN A 258 3.38 23.61 12.86
CA GLN A 258 3.56 24.17 11.52
C GLN A 258 3.26 23.18 10.38
N VAL A 259 3.71 21.93 10.48
CA VAL A 259 3.45 20.89 9.47
C VAL A 259 2.71 19.73 10.12
N SER A 260 1.40 19.70 9.92
CA SER A 260 0.50 18.70 10.49
C SER A 260 -0.07 17.78 9.41
N GLY A 261 -0.56 16.60 9.78
CA GLY A 261 -1.16 15.65 8.84
C GLY A 261 -2.43 14.99 9.36
N VAL A 262 -3.32 14.64 8.43
CA VAL A 262 -4.58 13.94 8.70
C VAL A 262 -4.57 12.62 7.94
N LEU A 263 -4.46 11.50 8.67
CA LEU A 263 -4.35 10.14 8.13
C LEU A 263 -5.53 9.26 8.56
N GLY A 264 -5.78 8.18 7.83
CA GLY A 264 -6.86 7.23 8.14
C GLY A 264 -6.35 6.07 9.00
N CYS A 265 -7.10 5.71 10.04
CA CYS A 265 -6.69 4.67 10.97
C CYS A 265 -7.16 3.25 10.61
N GLN A 266 -8.10 3.09 9.67
CA GLN A 266 -8.80 1.83 9.42
C GLN A 266 -8.61 1.41 7.95
N TRP A 267 -9.68 0.94 7.28
CA TRP A 267 -9.69 0.53 5.87
C TRP A 267 -10.39 1.57 4.97
N GLY A 268 -10.22 2.87 5.28
CA GLY A 268 -10.71 3.97 4.46
C GLY A 268 -12.11 4.46 4.82
N ASP A 269 -12.53 5.52 4.11
CA ASP A 269 -13.85 6.17 4.27
C ASP A 269 -14.17 6.65 5.70
N GLU A 270 -13.15 7.01 6.50
CA GLU A 270 -13.29 7.51 7.88
C GLU A 270 -13.74 8.98 7.96
N GLY A 271 -13.85 9.69 6.83
CA GLY A 271 -14.29 11.09 6.81
C GLY A 271 -13.19 12.15 6.94
N LYS A 272 -11.92 11.80 6.63
CA LYS A 272 -10.77 12.73 6.63
C LYS A 272 -11.05 14.07 5.96
N GLY A 273 -11.66 14.07 4.77
CA GLY A 273 -11.93 15.28 4.00
C GLY A 273 -12.70 16.36 4.79
N LYS A 274 -13.67 15.97 5.63
CA LYS A 274 -14.37 16.91 6.51
C LYS A 274 -13.42 17.59 7.51
N LEU A 275 -12.56 16.82 8.17
CA LEU A 275 -11.60 17.41 9.10
C LEU A 275 -10.59 18.29 8.37
N VAL A 276 -10.09 17.87 7.22
CA VAL A 276 -9.16 18.67 6.40
C VAL A 276 -9.80 19.99 5.97
N ASP A 277 -11.05 19.98 5.50
CA ASP A 277 -11.78 21.19 5.12
C ASP A 277 -12.04 22.14 6.31
N ILE A 278 -12.29 21.62 7.51
CA ILE A 278 -12.43 22.43 8.73
C ILE A 278 -11.08 23.05 9.13
N LEU A 279 -10.02 22.23 9.21
CA LEU A 279 -8.69 22.67 9.63
C LEU A 279 -8.06 23.63 8.63
N ALA A 280 -8.29 23.45 7.32
CA ALA A 280 -7.68 24.24 6.24
C ALA A 280 -7.86 25.76 6.38
N GLN A 281 -8.88 26.24 7.09
CA GLN A 281 -9.05 27.66 7.45
C GLN A 281 -7.84 28.27 8.19
N HIS A 282 -7.00 27.43 8.80
CA HIS A 282 -5.83 27.83 9.60
C HIS A 282 -4.49 27.39 8.99
N PHE A 283 -4.47 26.99 7.70
CA PHE A 283 -3.27 26.51 7.01
C PHE A 283 -3.13 27.17 5.63
N ASP A 284 -1.93 27.72 5.35
CA ASP A 284 -1.60 28.33 4.06
C ASP A 284 -1.63 27.30 2.91
N ILE A 285 -1.21 26.06 3.18
CA ILE A 285 -1.08 25.00 2.18
C ILE A 285 -1.81 23.73 2.65
N VAL A 286 -2.59 23.11 1.75
CA VAL A 286 -3.12 21.75 1.94
C VAL A 286 -2.56 20.84 0.84
N ALA A 287 -1.76 19.85 1.25
CA ALA A 287 -0.99 19.01 0.34
C ALA A 287 -1.43 17.54 0.39
N ARG A 288 -1.71 16.93 -0.77
CA ARG A 288 -1.90 15.48 -0.88
C ARG A 288 -0.58 14.80 -1.25
N CYS A 289 -0.16 13.84 -0.44
CA CYS A 289 1.15 13.19 -0.57
C CYS A 289 1.16 11.91 -1.44
N GLN A 290 0.07 11.13 -1.48
CA GLN A 290 0.06 9.82 -2.14
C GLN A 290 -1.33 9.39 -2.65
N GLY A 291 -1.39 8.23 -3.30
CA GLY A 291 -2.59 7.63 -3.85
C GLY A 291 -2.93 8.24 -5.21
N GLY A 292 -4.21 8.28 -5.55
CA GLY A 292 -4.71 8.95 -6.76
C GLY A 292 -6.22 9.18 -6.66
N ALA A 293 -6.91 9.13 -7.81
CA ALA A 293 -8.38 9.29 -7.89
C ALA A 293 -9.20 8.11 -7.31
N ASN A 294 -8.57 7.27 -6.48
CA ASN A 294 -9.17 6.14 -5.76
C ASN A 294 -9.55 6.47 -4.31
N ALA A 295 -9.21 7.64 -3.79
CA ALA A 295 -9.81 8.20 -2.58
C ALA A 295 -10.92 9.17 -2.99
N GLY A 296 -12.08 9.10 -2.34
CA GLY A 296 -13.19 10.03 -2.55
C GLY A 296 -13.47 10.80 -1.27
N HIS A 297 -13.25 12.11 -1.26
CA HIS A 297 -13.53 12.97 -0.12
C HIS A 297 -14.81 13.77 -0.38
N THR A 298 -15.84 13.47 0.40
CA THR A 298 -17.08 14.26 0.41
C THR A 298 -16.97 15.32 1.48
N ILE A 299 -17.15 16.57 1.09
CA ILE A 299 -17.19 17.74 1.98
C ILE A 299 -18.43 18.59 1.68
N TYR A 300 -18.81 19.42 2.64
CA TYR A 300 -19.99 20.28 2.58
C TYR A 300 -19.56 21.71 2.92
N ASN A 301 -19.89 22.67 2.08
CA ASN A 301 -19.62 24.08 2.37
C ASN A 301 -20.62 24.64 3.41
N ALA A 302 -20.52 25.94 3.73
CA ALA A 302 -21.39 26.57 4.73
C ALA A 302 -22.88 26.55 4.36
N GLU A 303 -23.22 26.59 3.07
CA GLU A 303 -24.60 26.50 2.57
C GLU A 303 -25.11 25.06 2.45
N GLY A 304 -24.34 24.06 2.90
CA GLY A 304 -24.68 22.64 2.81
C GLY A 304 -24.53 22.03 1.42
N LYS A 305 -23.92 22.74 0.46
CA LYS A 305 -23.63 22.22 -0.88
C LYS A 305 -22.55 21.15 -0.81
N LYS A 306 -22.87 19.98 -1.35
CA LYS A 306 -21.99 18.79 -1.37
C LYS A 306 -20.95 18.89 -2.50
N PHE A 307 -19.68 18.72 -2.15
CA PHE A 307 -18.57 18.55 -3.10
C PHE A 307 -17.96 17.15 -2.96
N ALA A 308 -17.55 16.55 -4.07
CA ALA A 308 -16.97 15.20 -4.12
C ALA A 308 -15.61 15.23 -4.81
N LEU A 309 -14.56 15.36 -4.01
CA LEU A 309 -13.18 15.49 -4.45
C LEU A 309 -12.49 14.13 -4.56
N HIS A 310 -11.52 14.01 -5.47
CA HIS A 310 -10.79 12.78 -5.75
C HIS A 310 -9.28 13.01 -5.78
N LEU A 311 -8.77 13.92 -6.62
CA LEU A 311 -7.35 14.29 -6.69
C LEU A 311 -7.07 15.65 -6.05
N VAL A 312 -8.02 16.59 -6.14
CA VAL A 312 -7.86 17.94 -5.57
C VAL A 312 -7.98 17.85 -4.03
N PRO A 313 -7.01 18.41 -3.27
CA PRO A 313 -7.09 18.42 -1.81
C PRO A 313 -8.33 19.17 -1.28
N SER A 314 -8.85 18.72 -0.13
CA SER A 314 -10.10 19.19 0.48
C SER A 314 -10.04 20.64 0.98
N GLY A 315 -8.86 21.21 1.06
CA GLY A 315 -8.66 22.64 1.35
C GLY A 315 -9.19 23.59 0.28
N ILE A 316 -9.48 23.11 -0.95
CA ILE A 316 -9.80 23.96 -2.11
C ILE A 316 -11.02 24.89 -1.92
N LEU A 317 -11.91 24.60 -0.96
CA LEU A 317 -13.04 25.47 -0.62
C LEU A 317 -12.65 26.72 0.20
N ASN A 318 -11.43 26.82 0.71
CA ASN A 318 -10.94 27.95 1.51
C ASN A 318 -10.06 28.83 0.62
N GLU A 319 -10.55 30.00 0.21
CA GLU A 319 -9.99 30.78 -0.91
C GLU A 319 -8.50 31.13 -0.77
N GLU A 320 -8.03 31.37 0.45
CA GLU A 320 -6.63 31.71 0.75
C GLU A 320 -5.67 30.50 0.77
N THR A 321 -6.21 29.27 0.82
CA THR A 321 -5.42 28.03 0.87
C THR A 321 -4.91 27.63 -0.51
N LEU A 322 -3.61 27.34 -0.60
CA LEU A 322 -2.95 26.73 -1.77
C LEU A 322 -3.05 25.20 -1.68
N CYS A 323 -3.60 24.57 -2.72
CA CYS A 323 -3.64 23.11 -2.82
C CYS A 323 -2.42 22.56 -3.58
N VAL A 324 -1.79 21.50 -3.05
CA VAL A 324 -0.62 20.85 -3.66
C VAL A 324 -0.88 19.36 -3.89
N ILE A 325 -0.63 18.88 -5.11
CA ILE A 325 -0.61 17.46 -5.48
C ILE A 325 0.85 17.02 -5.58
N GLY A 326 1.31 16.27 -4.57
CA GLY A 326 2.72 15.90 -4.37
C GLY A 326 3.26 14.82 -5.32
N ASN A 327 4.59 14.65 -5.30
CA ASN A 327 5.33 13.70 -6.14
C ASN A 327 5.01 12.21 -5.84
N GLY A 328 4.38 11.90 -4.71
CA GLY A 328 3.93 10.55 -4.38
C GLY A 328 2.62 10.16 -5.04
N VAL A 329 1.84 11.12 -5.57
CA VAL A 329 0.53 10.90 -6.20
C VAL A 329 0.68 10.36 -7.64
N VAL A 330 -0.27 9.51 -8.05
CA VAL A 330 -0.49 9.12 -9.45
C VAL A 330 -1.68 9.89 -10.03
N VAL A 331 -1.43 10.69 -11.06
CA VAL A 331 -2.36 11.73 -11.56
C VAL A 331 -3.01 11.29 -12.87
N HIS A 332 -4.32 11.10 -12.84
CA HIS A 332 -5.14 10.85 -14.03
C HIS A 332 -5.64 12.19 -14.59
N LEU A 333 -5.02 12.70 -15.67
CA LEU A 333 -5.34 14.03 -16.20
C LEU A 333 -6.80 14.21 -16.66
N PRO A 334 -7.44 13.25 -17.36
CA PRO A 334 -8.86 13.36 -17.70
C PRO A 334 -9.75 13.47 -16.44
N GLY A 335 -9.40 12.76 -15.37
CA GLY A 335 -10.09 12.82 -14.08
C GLY A 335 -9.88 14.16 -13.36
N LEU A 336 -8.63 14.61 -13.27
CA LEU A 336 -8.25 15.88 -12.65
C LEU A 336 -8.94 17.06 -13.33
N PHE A 337 -8.93 17.12 -14.66
CA PHE A 337 -9.58 18.21 -15.39
C PHE A 337 -11.10 18.19 -15.24
N LYS A 338 -11.73 17.00 -15.29
CA LYS A 338 -13.17 16.87 -15.00
C LYS A 338 -13.53 17.33 -13.58
N GLU A 339 -12.63 17.11 -12.61
CA GLU A 339 -12.80 17.57 -11.22
C GLU A 339 -12.66 19.09 -11.10
N ILE A 340 -11.66 19.69 -11.76
CA ILE A 340 -11.48 21.16 -11.85
C ILE A 340 -12.67 21.82 -12.56
N ASP A 341 -13.08 21.32 -13.73
CA ASP A 341 -14.25 21.81 -14.46
C ASP A 341 -15.54 21.72 -13.61
N GLY A 342 -15.66 20.65 -12.82
CA GLY A 342 -16.73 20.46 -11.84
C GLY A 342 -16.69 21.46 -10.68
N LEU A 343 -15.50 21.87 -10.22
CA LEU A 343 -15.33 22.87 -9.16
C LEU A 343 -15.62 24.30 -9.66
N GLU A 344 -15.06 24.67 -10.80
CA GLU A 344 -15.21 26.02 -11.37
C GLU A 344 -16.67 26.28 -11.80
N SER A 345 -17.33 25.31 -12.44
CA SER A 345 -18.77 25.40 -12.74
C SER A 345 -19.67 25.46 -11.49
N ASN A 346 -19.15 25.10 -10.32
CA ASN A 346 -19.84 25.20 -9.03
C ASN A 346 -19.44 26.42 -8.19
N GLY A 347 -18.65 27.34 -8.74
CA GLY A 347 -18.25 28.61 -8.13
C GLY A 347 -16.89 28.62 -7.43
N VAL A 348 -16.14 27.51 -7.45
CA VAL A 348 -14.84 27.38 -6.77
C VAL A 348 -13.70 27.63 -7.75
N SER A 349 -13.09 28.81 -7.68
CA SER A 349 -11.95 29.16 -8.55
C SER A 349 -10.72 28.30 -8.24
N CYS A 350 -10.22 27.57 -9.25
CA CYS A 350 -9.05 26.72 -9.13
C CYS A 350 -7.75 27.38 -9.64
N LYS A 351 -7.89 28.48 -10.41
CA LYS A 351 -6.78 29.18 -11.07
C LYS A 351 -5.76 29.73 -10.07
N GLY A 352 -4.50 29.30 -10.20
CA GLY A 352 -3.40 29.73 -9.32
C GLY A 352 -3.47 29.16 -7.90
N ARG A 353 -4.43 28.28 -7.59
CA ARG A 353 -4.66 27.70 -6.27
C ARG A 353 -4.42 26.19 -6.20
N ILE A 354 -4.03 25.57 -7.32
CA ILE A 354 -3.64 24.16 -7.40
C ILE A 354 -2.26 24.08 -8.02
N LEU A 355 -1.31 23.40 -7.36
CA LEU A 355 -0.03 23.02 -7.90
C LEU A 355 0.04 21.49 -8.08
N VAL A 356 0.62 21.05 -9.19
CA VAL A 356 0.85 19.65 -9.53
C VAL A 356 2.35 19.43 -9.65
N SER A 357 2.85 18.45 -8.90
CA SER A 357 4.27 18.09 -8.92
C SER A 357 4.71 17.63 -10.31
N ASP A 358 5.73 18.27 -10.85
CA ASP A 358 6.46 17.81 -12.04
C ASP A 358 7.00 16.37 -11.89
N ARG A 359 7.28 15.94 -10.65
CA ARG A 359 7.75 14.60 -10.29
C ARG A 359 6.63 13.57 -10.08
N ALA A 360 5.35 13.97 -10.07
CA ALA A 360 4.22 13.04 -9.97
C ALA A 360 4.13 12.15 -11.24
N HIS A 361 3.63 10.93 -11.09
CA HIS A 361 3.50 9.99 -12.21
C HIS A 361 2.14 10.14 -12.90
N LEU A 362 2.12 9.98 -14.23
CA LEU A 362 0.89 10.02 -15.02
C LEU A 362 0.18 8.66 -14.99
N LEU A 363 -1.10 8.70 -14.64
CA LEU A 363 -2.00 7.58 -14.76
C LEU A 363 -2.77 7.72 -16.08
N PHE A 364 -2.46 6.86 -17.04
CA PHE A 364 -3.14 6.76 -18.33
C PHE A 364 -4.41 5.89 -18.27
N ASP A 365 -5.29 6.03 -19.26
CA ASP A 365 -6.50 5.21 -19.35
C ASP A 365 -6.17 3.72 -19.55
N PHE A 366 -5.06 3.39 -20.23
CA PHE A 366 -4.61 2.01 -20.39
C PHE A 366 -4.31 1.33 -19.03
N HIS A 367 -3.83 2.06 -18.02
CA HIS A 367 -3.64 1.49 -16.68
C HIS A 367 -4.97 1.02 -16.08
N GLN A 368 -6.09 1.70 -16.36
CA GLN A 368 -7.42 1.30 -15.88
C GLN A 368 -7.88 0.01 -16.55
N VAL A 369 -7.61 -0.13 -17.86
CA VAL A 369 -7.85 -1.37 -18.61
C VAL A 369 -7.01 -2.51 -18.04
N VAL A 370 -5.71 -2.30 -17.82
CA VAL A 370 -4.78 -3.28 -17.23
C VAL A 370 -5.18 -3.71 -15.81
N ASP A 371 -5.65 -2.79 -14.98
CA ASP A 371 -6.19 -3.06 -13.63
C ASP A 371 -7.43 -3.98 -13.72
N GLY A 372 -8.36 -3.67 -14.64
CA GLY A 372 -9.53 -4.49 -14.92
C GLY A 372 -9.21 -5.88 -15.49
N LEU A 373 -8.22 -5.99 -16.39
CA LEU A 373 -7.74 -7.26 -16.94
C LEU A 373 -7.07 -8.12 -15.86
N ARG A 374 -6.21 -7.54 -15.01
CA ARG A 374 -5.54 -8.24 -13.92
C ARG A 374 -6.53 -8.79 -12.88
N GLU A 375 -7.52 -8.00 -12.47
CA GLU A 375 -8.61 -8.51 -11.61
C GLU A 375 -9.33 -9.69 -12.27
N SER A 376 -9.56 -9.64 -13.58
CA SER A 376 -10.25 -10.70 -14.33
C SER A 376 -9.42 -12.00 -14.42
N GLU A 377 -8.09 -11.92 -14.43
CA GLU A 377 -7.19 -13.09 -14.34
C GLU A 377 -7.22 -13.76 -12.95
N LEU A 378 -7.50 -13.02 -11.88
CA LEU A 378 -7.42 -13.52 -10.49
C LEU A 378 -8.58 -14.44 -10.06
N ALA A 379 -9.62 -14.60 -10.90
CA ALA A 379 -10.71 -15.56 -10.78
C ALA A 379 -11.42 -15.65 -9.41
N LYS A 380 -10.91 -16.42 -8.44
CA LYS A 380 -11.50 -16.56 -7.09
C LYS A 380 -10.86 -15.63 -6.04
N SER A 381 -9.73 -15.01 -6.37
CA SER A 381 -8.91 -14.20 -5.46
C SER A 381 -8.94 -12.72 -5.83
N PHE A 382 -10.11 -12.19 -6.22
CA PHE A 382 -10.29 -10.76 -6.50
C PHE A 382 -9.88 -9.91 -5.30
N ILE A 383 -9.00 -8.93 -5.52
CA ILE A 383 -8.65 -7.93 -4.52
C ILE A 383 -9.87 -7.03 -4.28
N GLY A 384 -10.63 -6.76 -5.34
CA GLY A 384 -11.73 -5.80 -5.36
C GLY A 384 -11.23 -4.38 -5.59
N THR A 385 -10.30 -4.21 -6.54
CA THR A 385 -9.73 -2.90 -6.87
C THR A 385 -10.82 -1.95 -7.37
N THR A 386 -10.53 -0.65 -7.34
CA THR A 386 -11.44 0.36 -7.89
C THR A 386 -11.44 0.40 -9.43
N LYS A 387 -10.63 -0.43 -10.09
CA LYS A 387 -10.37 -0.43 -11.54
C LYS A 387 -9.99 0.97 -12.07
N ARG A 388 -9.18 1.68 -11.27
CA ARG A 388 -8.72 3.06 -11.54
C ARG A 388 -7.28 3.12 -12.02
N GLY A 389 -6.58 2.00 -12.21
CA GLY A 389 -5.22 1.97 -12.76
C GLY A 389 -4.12 2.33 -11.77
N ILE A 390 -4.45 2.40 -10.48
CA ILE A 390 -3.52 2.82 -9.42
C ILE A 390 -2.34 1.84 -9.32
N GLY A 391 -2.63 0.55 -9.16
CA GLY A 391 -1.60 -0.50 -9.04
C GLY A 391 -0.69 -0.58 -10.27
N PRO A 392 -1.22 -0.64 -11.50
CA PRO A 392 -0.39 -0.58 -12.71
C PRO A 392 0.48 0.68 -12.80
N CYS A 393 -0.05 1.87 -12.50
CA CYS A 393 0.74 3.11 -12.54
C CYS A 393 1.90 3.11 -11.52
N TYR A 394 1.65 2.65 -10.27
CA TYR A 394 2.72 2.44 -9.29
C TYR A 394 3.70 1.34 -9.71
N SER A 395 3.24 0.29 -10.42
CA SER A 395 4.11 -0.72 -11.01
C SER A 395 5.07 -0.10 -12.03
N ASN A 396 4.59 0.75 -12.94
CA ASN A 396 5.44 1.42 -13.93
C ASN A 396 6.41 2.45 -13.28
N LYS A 397 6.00 3.11 -12.18
CA LYS A 397 6.89 3.90 -11.33
C LYS A 397 8.05 3.08 -10.76
N VAL A 398 7.76 1.90 -10.19
CA VAL A 398 8.78 1.01 -9.58
C VAL A 398 9.68 0.36 -10.63
N ILE A 399 9.13 -0.03 -11.79
CA ILE A 399 9.90 -0.57 -12.92
C ILE A 399 10.82 0.51 -13.54
N ARG A 400 10.47 1.80 -13.37
CA ARG A 400 11.15 3.00 -13.91
C ARG A 400 10.92 3.23 -15.42
N ASN A 401 9.84 2.67 -15.97
CA ASN A 401 9.34 3.00 -17.33
C ASN A 401 8.14 3.96 -17.31
N GLY A 402 7.57 4.27 -16.14
CA GLY A 402 6.44 5.20 -16.01
C GLY A 402 6.78 6.66 -16.37
N ILE A 403 5.85 7.32 -17.05
CA ILE A 403 5.95 8.73 -17.46
C ILE A 403 5.52 9.63 -16.30
N ARG A 404 6.19 10.77 -16.13
CA ARG A 404 5.90 11.79 -15.11
C ARG A 404 5.34 13.07 -15.73
N VAL A 405 4.75 13.92 -14.91
CA VAL A 405 4.21 15.23 -15.32
C VAL A 405 5.27 16.07 -16.06
N SER A 406 6.53 16.05 -15.61
CA SER A 406 7.65 16.74 -16.25
C SER A 406 7.87 16.35 -17.72
N ASP A 407 7.52 15.12 -18.11
CA ASP A 407 7.74 14.63 -19.48
C ASP A 407 6.79 15.26 -20.50
N LEU A 408 5.67 15.86 -20.05
CA LEU A 408 4.71 16.56 -20.92
C LEU A 408 5.28 17.86 -21.53
N ARG A 409 6.38 18.38 -20.96
CA ARG A 409 7.14 19.51 -21.54
C ARG A 409 8.02 19.09 -22.72
N TYR A 410 8.18 17.78 -22.95
CA TYR A 410 9.05 17.19 -23.98
C TYR A 410 8.24 16.28 -24.92
N MET A 411 7.28 16.90 -25.63
CA MET A 411 6.35 16.20 -26.53
C MET A 411 7.01 15.60 -27.79
N ASP A 412 8.29 15.89 -28.03
CA ASP A 412 9.16 15.27 -29.02
C ASP A 412 9.62 13.85 -28.61
N ALA A 413 9.80 13.62 -27.30
CA ALA A 413 10.22 12.36 -26.70
C ALA A 413 9.07 11.58 -26.01
N PHE A 414 7.92 12.23 -25.81
CA PHE A 414 6.74 11.64 -25.18
C PHE A 414 6.15 10.44 -25.96
N PRO A 415 6.01 10.46 -27.31
CA PRO A 415 5.43 9.34 -28.06
C PRO A 415 6.19 8.02 -27.87
N GLN A 416 7.53 8.08 -27.86
CA GLN A 416 8.40 6.91 -27.72
C GLN A 416 8.31 6.33 -26.31
N LYS A 417 8.21 7.17 -25.28
CA LYS A 417 7.97 6.73 -23.90
C LYS A 417 6.60 6.03 -23.75
N LEU A 418 5.56 6.57 -24.41
CA LEU A 418 4.22 6.01 -24.34
C LEU A 418 4.09 4.69 -25.13
N ASP A 419 4.76 4.58 -26.28
CA ASP A 419 4.86 3.34 -27.07
C ASP A 419 5.45 2.19 -26.24
N ILE A 420 6.54 2.44 -25.50
CA ILE A 420 7.15 1.45 -24.60
C ILE A 420 6.16 0.93 -23.55
N LEU A 421 5.37 1.83 -22.94
CA LEU A 421 4.35 1.47 -21.94
C LEU A 421 3.18 0.67 -22.53
N LEU A 422 2.67 1.09 -23.68
CA LEU A 422 1.57 0.40 -24.37
C LEU A 422 2.01 -0.96 -24.91
N SER A 423 3.24 -1.06 -25.42
CA SER A 423 3.86 -2.31 -25.87
C SER A 423 4.06 -3.32 -24.73
N ASP A 424 4.50 -2.87 -23.55
CA ASP A 424 4.60 -3.71 -22.34
C ASP A 424 3.22 -4.25 -21.91
N ALA A 425 2.20 -3.40 -21.90
CA ALA A 425 0.83 -3.80 -21.61
C ALA A 425 0.28 -4.83 -22.61
N ALA A 426 0.51 -4.61 -23.92
CA ALA A 426 0.10 -5.51 -25.00
C ALA A 426 0.82 -6.86 -24.93
N ALA A 427 2.12 -6.87 -24.64
CA ALA A 427 2.89 -8.10 -24.46
C ALA A 427 2.41 -8.93 -23.27
N ARG A 428 2.00 -8.28 -22.17
CA ARG A 428 1.51 -8.98 -20.98
C ARG A 428 0.07 -9.46 -21.09
N PHE A 429 -0.83 -8.72 -21.76
CA PHE A 429 -2.26 -9.01 -21.76
C PHE A 429 -2.82 -9.20 -23.17
N ARG A 430 -3.13 -10.44 -23.55
CA ARG A 430 -3.74 -10.80 -24.85
C ARG A 430 -5.09 -10.12 -25.15
N GLY A 431 -5.74 -9.55 -24.15
CA GLY A 431 -6.99 -8.77 -24.29
C GLY A 431 -6.79 -7.26 -24.34
N PHE A 432 -5.55 -6.77 -24.41
CA PHE A 432 -5.23 -5.35 -24.55
C PHE A 432 -5.02 -5.01 -26.04
N ASP A 433 -5.93 -4.22 -26.61
CA ASP A 433 -5.82 -3.76 -27.99
C ASP A 433 -4.77 -2.64 -28.10
N TYR A 434 -3.76 -2.85 -28.93
CA TYR A 434 -2.71 -1.89 -29.18
C TYR A 434 -2.29 -1.86 -30.65
N GLY A 435 -2.16 -0.65 -31.17
CA GLY A 435 -1.57 -0.39 -32.48
C GLY A 435 -1.30 1.09 -32.72
N PRO A 436 -0.71 1.46 -33.87
CA PRO A 436 -0.24 2.81 -34.14
C PRO A 436 -1.31 3.91 -34.06
N HIS A 437 -2.59 3.57 -34.26
CA HIS A 437 -3.70 4.54 -34.13
C HIS A 437 -3.91 4.96 -32.66
N VAL A 438 -3.93 3.99 -31.73
CA VAL A 438 -4.11 4.22 -30.28
C VAL A 438 -3.00 5.12 -29.74
N LEU A 439 -1.74 4.83 -30.13
CA LEU A 439 -0.60 5.66 -29.76
C LEU A 439 -0.77 7.11 -30.23
N LYS A 440 -1.15 7.30 -31.50
CA LYS A 440 -1.34 8.63 -32.08
C LYS A 440 -2.47 9.41 -31.38
N GLU A 441 -3.58 8.74 -31.06
CA GLU A 441 -4.72 9.36 -30.36
C GLU A 441 -4.37 9.78 -28.93
N GLU A 442 -3.71 8.91 -28.15
CA GLU A 442 -3.27 9.27 -26.81
C GLU A 442 -2.20 10.38 -26.84
N VAL A 443 -1.27 10.39 -27.80
CA VAL A 443 -0.29 11.49 -27.95
C VAL A 443 -0.98 12.83 -28.21
N GLU A 444 -1.91 12.92 -29.17
CA GLU A 444 -2.61 14.17 -29.49
C GLU A 444 -3.53 14.64 -28.36
N LYS A 445 -4.11 13.69 -27.59
CA LYS A 445 -4.89 13.97 -26.39
C LYS A 445 -4.02 14.52 -25.26
N TYR A 446 -2.88 13.89 -24.96
CA TYR A 446 -1.98 14.34 -23.91
C TYR A 446 -1.23 15.63 -24.27
N LYS A 447 -1.02 15.93 -25.55
CA LYS A 447 -0.54 17.25 -26.01
C LYS A 447 -1.46 18.40 -25.56
N ARG A 448 -2.78 18.26 -25.76
CA ARG A 448 -3.78 19.25 -25.29
C ARG A 448 -3.83 19.33 -23.77
N PHE A 449 -3.64 18.20 -23.08
CA PHE A 449 -3.55 18.19 -21.62
C PHE A 449 -2.26 18.85 -21.11
N ALA A 450 -1.13 18.75 -21.82
CA ALA A 450 0.10 19.44 -21.47
C ALA A 450 -0.09 20.96 -21.47
N GLU A 451 -0.66 21.50 -22.57
CA GLU A 451 -1.01 22.93 -22.69
C GLU A 451 -1.93 23.42 -21.56
N ARG A 452 -2.95 22.62 -21.20
CA ARG A 452 -3.88 22.95 -20.10
C ARG A 452 -3.25 22.77 -18.71
N LEU A 453 -2.31 21.84 -18.55
CA LEU A 453 -1.69 21.50 -17.26
C LEU A 453 -0.55 22.46 -16.89
N GLU A 454 0.19 22.98 -17.86
CA GLU A 454 1.38 23.81 -17.65
C GLU A 454 1.25 24.90 -16.55
N PRO A 455 0.17 25.72 -16.47
CA PRO A 455 0.04 26.73 -15.39
C PRO A 455 -0.15 26.14 -13.98
N PHE A 456 -0.35 24.84 -13.85
CA PHE A 456 -0.41 24.12 -12.58
C PHE A 456 0.93 23.43 -12.24
N ILE A 457 1.86 23.24 -13.17
CA ILE A 457 3.08 22.44 -12.95
C ILE A 457 4.12 23.23 -12.16
N ALA A 458 4.54 22.69 -11.01
CA ALA A 458 5.61 23.26 -10.18
C ALA A 458 6.57 22.18 -9.66
N ASP A 459 7.80 22.58 -9.30
CA ASP A 459 8.62 21.76 -8.40
C ASP A 459 8.05 21.88 -6.98
N THR A 460 7.12 20.99 -6.66
CA THR A 460 6.46 20.97 -5.35
C THR A 460 7.42 20.67 -4.20
N VAL A 461 8.57 20.03 -4.47
CA VAL A 461 9.56 19.75 -3.41
C VAL A 461 10.21 21.07 -3.00
N LEU A 462 10.55 21.92 -3.96
CA LEU A 462 11.05 23.28 -3.68
C LEU A 462 9.98 24.09 -2.94
N VAL A 463 8.79 24.25 -3.52
CA VAL A 463 7.71 25.08 -2.96
C VAL A 463 7.34 24.70 -1.52
N VAL A 464 7.21 23.39 -1.23
CA VAL A 464 6.85 22.94 0.13
C VAL A 464 7.98 23.19 1.13
N ASN A 465 9.25 22.99 0.75
CA ASN A 465 10.38 23.23 1.66
C ASN A 465 10.68 24.73 1.85
N GLU A 466 10.48 25.56 0.82
CA GLU A 466 10.54 27.02 0.94
C GLU A 466 9.45 27.53 1.89
N ALA A 467 8.19 27.12 1.69
CA ALA A 467 7.07 27.45 2.59
C ALA A 467 7.35 27.03 4.06
N ILE A 468 7.96 25.86 4.28
CA ILE A 468 8.42 25.43 5.61
C ILE A 468 9.46 26.41 6.19
N SER A 469 10.42 26.87 5.39
CA SER A 469 11.43 27.84 5.83
C SER A 469 10.81 29.20 6.18
N GLU A 470 9.81 29.63 5.41
CA GLU A 470 9.04 30.89 5.58
C GLU A 470 8.00 30.85 6.70
N LYS A 471 7.94 29.76 7.49
CA LYS A 471 6.99 29.56 8.60
C LYS A 471 5.52 29.44 8.20
N LYS A 472 5.25 29.15 6.93
CA LYS A 472 3.92 28.81 6.42
C LYS A 472 3.41 27.51 7.06
N LYS A 473 2.11 27.48 7.39
CA LYS A 473 1.43 26.30 7.92
C LYS A 473 1.03 25.36 6.78
N ILE A 474 1.39 24.08 6.89
CA ILE A 474 1.09 23.04 5.90
C ILE A 474 0.28 21.90 6.53
N LEU A 475 -0.87 21.60 5.95
CA LEU A 475 -1.73 20.47 6.34
C LEU A 475 -1.65 19.38 5.29
N VAL A 476 -1.24 18.18 5.68
CA VAL A 476 -1.13 17.04 4.78
C VAL A 476 -2.39 16.20 4.80
N GLU A 477 -3.00 16.02 3.63
CA GLU A 477 -4.15 15.16 3.42
C GLU A 477 -3.71 13.75 3.00
N GLY A 478 -3.91 12.75 3.86
CA GLY A 478 -3.70 11.35 3.53
C GLY A 478 -4.82 10.81 2.62
N GLY A 479 -4.44 10.15 1.51
CA GLY A 479 -5.32 9.24 0.77
C GLY A 479 -5.47 7.90 1.49
N GLN A 480 -6.63 7.25 1.39
CA GLN A 480 -6.91 5.96 2.07
C GLN A 480 -6.53 5.97 3.56
N ALA A 481 -5.97 4.88 4.09
CA ALA A 481 -5.79 4.65 5.51
C ALA A 481 -4.74 3.54 5.75
N THR A 482 -4.16 3.51 6.95
CA THR A 482 -2.98 2.68 7.25
C THR A 482 -3.24 1.17 7.09
N MET A 483 -4.44 0.66 7.36
CA MET A 483 -4.71 -0.78 7.18
C MET A 483 -4.87 -1.19 5.69
N LEU A 484 -4.81 -0.21 4.78
CA LEU A 484 -4.68 -0.37 3.33
C LEU A 484 -3.26 -0.02 2.82
N ASP A 485 -2.29 0.22 3.70
CA ASP A 485 -0.89 0.47 3.31
C ASP A 485 -0.26 -0.76 2.66
N ILE A 486 0.59 -0.53 1.65
CA ILE A 486 1.25 -1.60 0.89
C ILE A 486 2.15 -2.47 1.78
N ASP A 487 2.76 -1.88 2.81
CA ASP A 487 3.68 -2.56 3.73
C ASP A 487 3.00 -2.98 5.04
N PHE A 488 2.13 -2.11 5.59
CA PHE A 488 1.52 -2.29 6.92
C PHE A 488 0.06 -2.76 6.92
N GLY A 489 -0.58 -2.80 5.75
CA GLY A 489 -1.97 -3.22 5.61
C GLY A 489 -2.15 -4.74 5.52
N THR A 490 -3.39 -5.17 5.33
CA THR A 490 -3.74 -6.60 5.16
C THR A 490 -3.38 -7.12 3.75
N TYR A 491 -2.09 -7.16 3.40
CA TYR A 491 -1.59 -7.55 2.08
C TYR A 491 -2.07 -8.95 1.65
N PRO A 492 -2.55 -9.17 0.40
CA PRO A 492 -2.53 -8.27 -0.75
C PRO A 492 -3.78 -7.38 -0.87
N PHE A 493 -4.68 -7.40 0.12
CA PHE A 493 -5.94 -6.64 0.10
C PHE A 493 -5.74 -5.18 0.57
N VAL A 494 -4.81 -4.49 -0.10
CA VAL A 494 -4.27 -3.16 0.23
C VAL A 494 -4.25 -2.27 -1.02
N THR A 495 -3.85 -1.00 -0.89
CA THR A 495 -3.53 -0.15 -2.04
C THR A 495 -2.03 -0.24 -2.39
N SER A 496 -1.62 0.40 -3.49
CA SER A 496 -0.24 0.35 -4.01
C SER A 496 0.59 1.58 -3.66
N SER A 497 0.14 2.35 -2.67
CA SER A 497 0.80 3.49 -2.05
C SER A 497 0.95 3.23 -0.54
N SER A 498 1.57 4.18 0.17
CA SER A 498 1.75 4.12 1.63
C SER A 498 0.91 5.21 2.34
N PRO A 499 -0.33 4.94 2.77
CA PRO A 499 -1.15 5.84 3.59
C PRO A 499 -0.65 6.09 5.01
N SER A 500 0.42 5.42 5.44
CA SER A 500 1.14 5.72 6.68
C SER A 500 1.90 7.06 6.63
N ALA A 501 2.34 7.55 7.80
CA ALA A 501 3.10 8.78 7.96
C ALA A 501 4.40 8.83 7.12
N GLY A 502 5.04 7.69 6.86
CA GLY A 502 6.20 7.61 5.96
C GLY A 502 5.88 8.08 4.53
N GLY A 503 4.66 7.86 4.06
CA GLY A 503 4.15 8.34 2.77
C GLY A 503 4.06 9.85 2.65
N ILE A 504 3.96 10.59 3.77
CA ILE A 504 4.03 12.05 3.78
C ILE A 504 5.42 12.52 3.33
N CYS A 505 6.47 11.94 3.93
CA CYS A 505 7.86 12.34 3.67
C CYS A 505 8.27 11.98 2.23
N THR A 506 8.01 10.74 1.79
CA THR A 506 8.34 10.28 0.44
C THR A 506 7.46 10.93 -0.65
N GLY A 507 6.23 11.32 -0.30
CA GLY A 507 5.25 11.87 -1.22
C GLY A 507 5.28 13.39 -1.42
N LEU A 508 5.96 14.13 -0.53
CA LEU A 508 6.14 15.59 -0.62
C LEU A 508 7.61 16.04 -0.68
N GLY A 509 8.57 15.15 -0.38
CA GLY A 509 9.99 15.51 -0.31
C GLY A 509 10.35 16.34 0.93
N ILE A 510 9.66 16.12 2.04
CA ILE A 510 9.95 16.78 3.33
C ILE A 510 10.75 15.86 4.26
N ALA A 511 11.62 16.43 5.09
CA ALA A 511 12.40 15.67 6.06
C ALA A 511 11.51 15.19 7.25
N PRO A 512 11.63 13.94 7.71
CA PRO A 512 10.78 13.41 8.79
C PRO A 512 10.76 14.26 10.07
N ARG A 513 11.89 14.90 10.43
CA ARG A 513 12.02 15.79 11.60
C ARG A 513 11.19 17.08 11.54
N VAL A 514 10.58 17.39 10.40
CA VAL A 514 9.74 18.58 10.20
C VAL A 514 8.26 18.26 10.46
N LEU A 515 7.88 16.98 10.33
CA LEU A 515 6.52 16.53 10.57
C LEU A 515 6.21 16.62 12.06
N GLY A 516 5.16 17.37 12.40
CA GLY A 516 4.67 17.56 13.77
C GLY A 516 3.42 16.73 14.03
N ASP A 517 2.33 17.39 14.41
CA ASP A 517 1.07 16.74 14.79
C ASP A 517 0.46 15.91 13.68
N LEU A 518 0.20 14.65 14.00
CA LEU A 518 -0.57 13.73 13.16
C LEU A 518 -1.88 13.40 13.83
N VAL A 519 -2.98 13.77 13.18
CA VAL A 519 -4.34 13.46 13.62
C VAL A 519 -4.81 12.19 12.93
N GLY A 520 -5.02 11.14 13.71
CA GLY A 520 -5.56 9.87 13.24
C GLY A 520 -7.09 9.92 13.15
N VAL A 521 -7.65 9.79 11.95
CA VAL A 521 -9.10 9.75 11.75
C VAL A 521 -9.59 8.31 11.89
N VAL A 522 -10.36 8.08 12.95
CA VAL A 522 -10.94 6.79 13.33
C VAL A 522 -12.46 6.93 13.33
N LYS A 523 -13.16 6.03 12.64
CA LYS A 523 -14.62 5.94 12.69
C LYS A 523 -15.04 5.16 13.93
N ALA A 524 -16.12 5.56 14.59
CA ALA A 524 -16.67 4.92 15.79
C ALA A 524 -17.11 3.44 15.61
N TYR A 525 -17.04 2.94 14.39
CA TYR A 525 -17.17 1.53 14.02
C TYR A 525 -16.27 1.30 12.80
N THR A 526 -15.92 0.05 12.51
CA THR A 526 -15.01 -0.26 11.40
C THR A 526 -15.81 -0.51 10.12
N THR A 527 -15.29 -0.04 8.99
CA THR A 527 -15.83 -0.35 7.66
C THR A 527 -14.73 -0.79 6.71
N ARG A 528 -15.06 -1.68 5.78
CA ARG A 528 -14.15 -2.11 4.72
C ARG A 528 -14.83 -2.17 3.36
N VAL A 529 -14.13 -1.68 2.34
CA VAL A 529 -14.44 -1.90 0.93
C VAL A 529 -13.52 -3.02 0.41
N GLY A 530 -14.07 -3.96 -0.35
CA GLY A 530 -13.27 -5.05 -0.94
C GLY A 530 -13.22 -6.34 -0.11
N SER A 531 -12.41 -7.27 -0.61
CA SER A 531 -12.18 -8.61 -0.05
C SER A 531 -11.21 -8.57 1.14
N GLY A 532 -10.95 -9.72 1.75
CA GLY A 532 -9.91 -9.92 2.77
C GLY A 532 -10.40 -9.98 4.23
N PRO A 533 -9.51 -10.25 5.21
CA PRO A 533 -9.89 -10.55 6.59
C PRO A 533 -10.45 -9.32 7.30
N PHE A 534 -11.52 -9.47 8.08
CA PHE A 534 -12.11 -8.37 8.84
C PHE A 534 -12.57 -8.90 10.21
N PRO A 535 -11.68 -8.90 11.23
CA PRO A 535 -11.93 -9.62 12.49
C PRO A 535 -13.20 -9.18 13.23
N THR A 536 -13.54 -7.89 13.18
CA THR A 536 -14.72 -7.33 13.85
C THR A 536 -15.97 -7.24 12.98
N GLU A 537 -16.00 -7.88 11.80
CA GLU A 537 -17.15 -7.85 10.89
C GLU A 537 -18.42 -8.42 11.53
N ILE A 538 -19.53 -7.69 11.41
CA ILE A 538 -20.84 -8.13 11.88
C ILE A 538 -21.65 -8.57 10.65
N LEU A 539 -21.85 -9.88 10.51
CA LEU A 539 -22.64 -10.44 9.42
C LEU A 539 -24.16 -10.30 9.69
N GLY A 540 -24.92 -9.99 8.64
CA GLY A 540 -26.37 -9.82 8.72
C GLY A 540 -26.82 -8.56 9.46
N LYS A 541 -27.97 -8.66 10.16
CA LYS A 541 -28.75 -7.51 10.64
C LYS A 541 -27.95 -6.45 11.43
N GLY A 542 -27.00 -6.85 12.28
CA GLY A 542 -26.21 -5.90 13.07
C GLY A 542 -25.29 -5.03 12.19
N GLY A 543 -24.61 -5.63 11.22
CA GLY A 543 -23.80 -4.90 10.25
C GLY A 543 -24.66 -4.09 9.27
N ASP A 544 -25.87 -4.56 8.96
CA ASP A 544 -26.84 -3.83 8.13
C ASP A 544 -27.32 -2.54 8.81
N LEU A 545 -27.59 -2.56 10.12
CA LEU A 545 -27.95 -1.36 10.89
C LEU A 545 -26.87 -0.27 10.79
N LEU A 546 -25.61 -0.63 11.08
CA LEU A 546 -24.46 0.28 10.92
C LEU A 546 -24.32 0.77 9.48
N ARG A 547 -24.56 -0.10 8.48
CA ARG A 547 -24.45 0.27 7.06
C ARG A 547 -25.49 1.29 6.64
N PHE A 548 -26.75 1.13 7.08
CA PHE A 548 -27.84 2.04 6.72
C PHE A 548 -27.73 3.36 7.48
N ALA A 549 -27.55 3.34 8.80
CA ALA A 549 -27.39 4.56 9.59
C ALA A 549 -26.14 5.36 9.16
N GLY A 550 -25.01 4.67 8.93
CA GLY A 550 -23.78 5.28 8.45
C GLY A 550 -23.73 5.64 6.97
N GLN A 551 -24.78 5.35 6.19
CA GLN A 551 -24.82 5.52 4.72
C GLN A 551 -23.59 4.90 4.02
N GLU A 552 -23.24 3.67 4.42
CA GLU A 552 -21.98 3.02 4.04
C GLU A 552 -22.08 2.31 2.68
N PHE A 553 -22.21 3.13 1.65
CA PHE A 553 -22.19 2.77 0.24
C PHE A 553 -21.12 3.58 -0.50
N GLY A 554 -20.46 2.97 -1.49
CA GLY A 554 -19.44 3.64 -2.30
C GLY A 554 -20.04 4.79 -3.13
N THR A 555 -19.43 5.98 -3.07
CA THR A 555 -19.98 7.20 -3.70
C THR A 555 -20.08 7.13 -5.21
N THR A 556 -19.14 6.46 -5.90
CA THR A 556 -19.20 6.24 -7.35
C THR A 556 -19.91 4.94 -7.73
N THR A 557 -19.72 3.87 -6.97
CA THR A 557 -20.09 2.49 -7.36
C THR A 557 -21.40 2.01 -6.75
N GLY A 558 -21.94 2.68 -5.74
CA GLY A 558 -23.07 2.21 -4.94
C GLY A 558 -22.79 0.94 -4.11
N ARG A 559 -21.57 0.37 -4.16
CA ARG A 559 -21.26 -0.91 -3.52
C ARG A 559 -21.43 -0.81 -1.99
N PRO A 560 -22.17 -1.71 -1.34
CA PRO A 560 -22.27 -1.73 0.12
C PRO A 560 -20.91 -2.03 0.75
N ARG A 561 -20.56 -1.31 1.81
CA ARG A 561 -19.37 -1.60 2.62
C ARG A 561 -19.67 -2.71 3.62
N ARG A 562 -18.65 -3.51 3.91
CA ARG A 562 -18.64 -4.41 5.07
C ARG A 562 -18.54 -3.55 6.32
N CYS A 563 -19.29 -3.89 7.37
CA CYS A 563 -19.39 -3.10 8.60
C CYS A 563 -19.15 -4.00 9.81
N GLY A 564 -18.49 -3.45 10.82
CA GLY A 564 -18.07 -4.18 12.01
C GLY A 564 -17.81 -3.27 13.19
N TRP A 565 -17.60 -3.85 14.37
CA TRP A 565 -17.28 -3.08 15.58
C TRP A 565 -15.93 -2.36 15.45
N LEU A 566 -15.70 -1.34 16.29
CA LEU A 566 -14.39 -0.68 16.35
C LEU A 566 -13.32 -1.67 16.81
N ASP A 567 -12.31 -1.86 15.99
CA ASP A 567 -11.18 -2.77 16.25
C ASP A 567 -10.05 -1.99 16.93
N ILE A 568 -9.95 -2.16 18.26
CA ILE A 568 -8.95 -1.49 19.09
C ILE A 568 -7.57 -2.12 18.90
N ALA A 569 -7.49 -3.44 18.65
CA ALA A 569 -6.22 -4.11 18.38
C ALA A 569 -5.56 -3.59 17.09
N ALA A 570 -6.34 -3.45 16.01
CA ALA A 570 -5.89 -2.82 14.77
C ALA A 570 -5.57 -1.32 14.95
N LEU A 571 -6.42 -0.58 15.70
CA LEU A 571 -6.19 0.84 15.96
C LEU A 571 -4.90 1.12 16.74
N ARG A 572 -4.59 0.31 17.76
CA ARG A 572 -3.33 0.40 18.53
C ARG A 572 -2.10 0.18 17.65
N TYR A 573 -2.14 -0.83 16.78
CA TYR A 573 -1.10 -1.08 15.79
C TYR A 573 -0.92 0.10 14.82
N CYS A 574 -2.03 0.65 14.30
CA CYS A 574 -2.01 1.84 13.46
C CYS A 574 -1.43 3.08 14.17
N CYS A 575 -1.74 3.28 15.46
CA CYS A 575 -1.19 4.37 16.26
C CYS A 575 0.32 4.22 16.47
N GLN A 576 0.83 3.00 16.63
CA GLN A 576 2.27 2.72 16.74
C GLN A 576 3.03 3.02 15.45
N ILE A 577 2.45 2.70 14.28
CA ILE A 577 3.08 3.00 12.97
C ILE A 577 3.20 4.50 12.72
N ASN A 578 2.15 5.26 13.06
CA ASN A 578 2.05 6.66 12.67
C ASN A 578 2.49 7.65 13.75
N GLY A 579 2.50 7.27 15.03
CA GLY A 579 2.83 8.18 16.12
C GLY A 579 1.82 9.33 16.27
N PHE A 580 0.51 9.04 16.19
CA PHE A 580 -0.53 10.06 16.28
C PHE A 580 -0.45 10.87 17.58
N SER A 581 -0.49 12.19 17.48
CA SER A 581 -0.56 13.08 18.65
C SER A 581 -1.99 13.25 19.16
N SER A 582 -2.98 13.05 18.28
CA SER A 582 -4.40 13.01 18.65
C SER A 582 -5.24 12.24 17.64
N LEU A 583 -6.49 11.96 18.01
CA LEU A 583 -7.48 11.27 17.19
C LEU A 583 -8.69 12.16 16.89
N ASN A 584 -9.33 11.88 15.76
CA ASN A 584 -10.65 12.37 15.39
C ASN A 584 -11.61 11.19 15.30
N LEU A 585 -12.55 11.09 16.25
CA LEU A 585 -13.55 10.02 16.31
C LEU A 585 -14.78 10.41 15.49
N THR A 586 -14.93 9.87 14.28
CA THR A 586 -16.00 10.24 13.36
C THR A 586 -17.21 9.30 13.40
N LYS A 587 -18.37 9.82 12.97
CA LYS A 587 -19.63 9.09 12.88
C LYS A 587 -20.09 8.49 14.22
N LEU A 588 -19.86 9.20 15.32
CA LEU A 588 -20.34 8.78 16.64
C LEU A 588 -21.88 8.71 16.66
N ASP A 589 -22.54 9.61 15.92
CA ASP A 589 -23.98 9.69 15.71
C ASP A 589 -24.61 8.39 15.21
N VAL A 590 -23.88 7.57 14.44
CA VAL A 590 -24.36 6.30 13.88
C VAL A 590 -24.64 5.24 14.95
N LEU A 591 -24.07 5.37 16.15
CA LEU A 591 -24.26 4.42 17.25
C LEU A 591 -25.48 4.73 18.14
N SER A 592 -26.20 5.83 17.86
CA SER A 592 -27.16 6.47 18.80
C SER A 592 -28.49 5.75 19.06
N ASP A 593 -28.75 4.64 18.38
CA ASP A 593 -29.94 3.79 18.58
C ASP A 593 -29.59 2.39 19.13
N LEU A 594 -28.30 2.11 19.35
CA LEU A 594 -27.84 0.79 19.79
C LEU A 594 -28.01 0.62 21.31
N PRO A 595 -28.53 -0.52 21.80
CA PRO A 595 -28.63 -0.77 23.24
C PRO A 595 -27.25 -1.05 23.87
N GLU A 596 -26.36 -1.69 23.11
CA GLU A 596 -25.02 -2.10 23.50
C GLU A 596 -24.07 -1.88 22.31
N ILE A 597 -22.83 -1.52 22.61
CA ILE A 597 -21.77 -1.27 21.63
C ILE A 597 -20.57 -2.12 22.03
N GLN A 598 -19.93 -2.80 21.07
CA GLN A 598 -18.76 -3.63 21.36
C GLN A 598 -17.47 -2.98 20.84
N LEU A 599 -16.37 -3.24 21.54
CA LEU A 599 -15.00 -2.91 21.13
C LEU A 599 -14.19 -4.21 21.01
N GLY A 600 -13.52 -4.42 19.88
CA GLY A 600 -12.59 -5.55 19.71
C GLY A 600 -11.26 -5.24 20.38
N VAL A 601 -11.10 -5.61 21.65
CA VAL A 601 -9.99 -5.13 22.51
C VAL A 601 -8.73 -5.97 22.43
N ALA A 602 -8.86 -7.27 22.12
CA ALA A 602 -7.73 -8.19 21.98
C ALA A 602 -8.02 -9.30 20.96
N TYR A 603 -6.97 -9.98 20.52
CA TYR A 603 -7.05 -11.12 19.62
C TYR A 603 -6.45 -12.36 20.28
N LYS A 604 -7.05 -13.53 20.03
CA LYS A 604 -6.55 -14.85 20.41
C LYS A 604 -6.48 -15.76 19.20
N LYS A 605 -5.47 -16.64 19.15
CA LYS A 605 -5.45 -17.78 18.20
C LYS A 605 -6.61 -18.75 18.50
N THR A 606 -6.86 -19.67 17.58
CA THR A 606 -7.89 -20.70 17.72
C THR A 606 -7.76 -21.53 19.01
N ASP A 607 -6.51 -21.80 19.42
CA ASP A 607 -6.11 -22.49 20.66
C ASP A 607 -6.22 -21.65 21.95
N GLY A 608 -6.55 -20.35 21.84
CA GLY A 608 -6.67 -19.42 22.98
C GLY A 608 -5.41 -18.60 23.27
N THR A 609 -4.29 -18.83 22.58
CA THR A 609 -3.03 -18.09 22.75
C THR A 609 -3.22 -16.61 22.42
N PRO A 610 -2.90 -15.66 23.33
CA PRO A 610 -3.01 -14.23 23.05
C PRO A 610 -2.07 -13.76 21.93
N ILE A 611 -2.60 -12.99 20.99
CA ILE A 611 -1.81 -12.34 19.93
C ILE A 611 -1.48 -10.91 20.39
N ARG A 612 -0.18 -10.57 20.44
CA ARG A 612 0.31 -9.31 21.03
C ARG A 612 0.22 -8.08 20.11
N SER A 613 0.14 -8.29 18.80
CA SER A 613 0.12 -7.25 17.76
C SER A 613 -0.74 -7.71 16.59
N PHE A 614 -1.17 -6.80 15.73
CA PHE A 614 -1.88 -7.14 14.50
C PHE A 614 -1.04 -8.13 13.64
N PRO A 615 -1.56 -9.31 13.26
CA PRO A 615 -0.81 -10.29 12.47
C PRO A 615 -0.58 -9.83 11.02
N ALA A 616 0.57 -10.21 10.45
CA ALA A 616 0.84 -10.06 9.02
C ALA A 616 0.31 -11.23 8.16
N ASP A 617 0.23 -12.45 8.73
CA ASP A 617 -0.32 -13.60 8.00
C ASP A 617 -1.85 -13.54 7.98
N LEU A 618 -2.43 -13.51 6.78
CA LEU A 618 -3.89 -13.48 6.61
C LEU A 618 -4.59 -14.70 7.23
N ARG A 619 -3.92 -15.86 7.31
CA ARG A 619 -4.50 -17.06 7.91
C ARG A 619 -4.67 -16.91 9.42
N ASP A 620 -3.71 -16.25 10.08
CA ASP A 620 -3.83 -15.87 11.49
C ASP A 620 -4.97 -14.84 11.66
N LEU A 621 -5.10 -13.86 10.75
CA LEU A 621 -6.20 -12.87 10.75
C LEU A 621 -7.60 -13.46 10.50
N GLU A 622 -7.72 -14.49 9.66
CA GLU A 622 -9.01 -15.14 9.35
C GLU A 622 -9.47 -16.12 10.43
N GLN A 623 -8.53 -16.69 11.19
CA GLN A 623 -8.81 -17.74 12.17
C GLN A 623 -8.80 -17.23 13.62
N LEU A 624 -8.33 -16.00 13.87
CA LEU A 624 -8.33 -15.45 15.22
C LEU A 624 -9.73 -15.24 15.78
N LYS A 625 -9.82 -15.30 17.11
CA LYS A 625 -11.00 -14.96 17.90
C LYS A 625 -10.78 -13.56 18.47
N VAL A 626 -11.71 -12.64 18.20
CA VAL A 626 -11.72 -11.32 18.83
C VAL A 626 -12.32 -11.45 20.23
N GLU A 627 -11.65 -10.85 21.22
CA GLU A 627 -12.22 -10.62 22.54
C GLU A 627 -12.88 -9.25 22.55
N TYR A 628 -14.16 -9.22 22.92
CA TYR A 628 -14.97 -8.01 22.93
C TYR A 628 -15.18 -7.48 24.34
N GLU A 629 -15.08 -6.16 24.48
CA GLU A 629 -15.63 -5.43 25.61
C GLU A 629 -16.99 -4.85 25.22
N VAL A 630 -18.01 -5.04 26.07
CA VAL A 630 -19.38 -4.55 25.83
C VAL A 630 -19.62 -3.31 26.67
N LEU A 631 -20.00 -2.22 26.03
CA LEU A 631 -20.32 -0.93 26.64
C LEU A 631 -21.81 -0.62 26.46
N PRO A 632 -22.44 0.08 27.43
CA PRO A 632 -23.82 0.54 27.26
C PRO A 632 -23.88 1.53 26.10
N GLY A 633 -24.86 1.35 25.21
CA GLY A 633 -25.17 2.36 24.19
C GLY A 633 -25.96 3.53 24.76
N TRP A 634 -26.22 4.52 23.91
CA TRP A 634 -27.19 5.58 24.17
C TRP A 634 -28.37 5.44 23.21
N LYS A 635 -29.51 6.03 23.57
CA LYS A 635 -30.76 6.02 22.79
C LYS A 635 -31.29 7.43 22.64
N SER A 636 -30.51 8.26 21.97
CA SER A 636 -30.73 9.70 21.86
C SER A 636 -29.89 10.28 20.73
N ASP A 637 -30.51 11.03 19.82
CA ASP A 637 -29.76 11.74 18.79
C ASP A 637 -28.75 12.73 19.40
N ILE A 638 -27.53 12.72 18.88
CA ILE A 638 -26.43 13.62 19.26
C ILE A 638 -26.01 14.55 18.11
N SER A 639 -26.72 14.54 16.97
CA SER A 639 -26.31 15.22 15.74
C SER A 639 -26.19 16.75 15.86
N LEU A 640 -26.95 17.34 16.80
CA LEU A 640 -26.96 18.76 17.12
C LEU A 640 -26.02 19.14 18.29
N VAL A 641 -25.35 18.17 18.92
CA VAL A 641 -24.44 18.44 20.05
C VAL A 641 -23.16 19.13 19.56
N ARG A 642 -22.73 20.19 20.27
CA ARG A 642 -21.51 20.95 19.92
C ARG A 642 -20.48 21.05 21.05
N ASN A 643 -20.87 20.81 22.31
CA ASN A 643 -19.94 20.75 23.45
C ASN A 643 -19.79 19.30 23.96
N TYR A 644 -18.58 18.93 24.41
CA TYR A 644 -18.31 17.59 24.94
C TYR A 644 -19.15 17.26 26.20
N SER A 645 -19.39 18.25 27.07
CA SER A 645 -20.20 18.12 28.29
C SER A 645 -21.63 17.62 28.03
N ASP A 646 -22.18 17.97 26.88
CA ASP A 646 -23.59 17.82 26.53
C ASP A 646 -23.86 16.44 25.90
N LEU A 647 -22.80 15.68 25.58
CA LEU A 647 -22.92 14.30 25.14
C LEU A 647 -23.49 13.41 26.27
N PRO A 648 -24.35 12.43 25.93
CA PRO A 648 -24.81 11.39 26.85
C PRO A 648 -23.64 10.74 27.58
N LYS A 649 -23.83 10.39 28.86
CA LYS A 649 -22.75 9.80 29.68
C LYS A 649 -22.14 8.56 29.02
N ALA A 650 -22.96 7.69 28.45
CA ALA A 650 -22.51 6.50 27.71
C ALA A 650 -21.63 6.85 26.48
N ALA A 651 -21.99 7.90 25.74
CA ALA A 651 -21.21 8.38 24.59
C ALA A 651 -19.84 8.94 25.02
N ARG A 652 -19.78 9.68 26.14
CA ARG A 652 -18.52 10.13 26.74
C ARG A 652 -17.65 8.97 27.22
N GLN A 653 -18.25 8.02 27.94
CA GLN A 653 -17.54 6.81 28.40
C GLN A 653 -17.00 5.98 27.22
N TYR A 654 -17.71 5.96 26.08
CA TYR A 654 -17.23 5.31 24.85
C TYR A 654 -15.97 6.01 24.29
N VAL A 655 -15.98 7.34 24.22
CA VAL A 655 -14.80 8.15 23.82
C VAL A 655 -13.63 7.92 24.78
N GLU A 656 -13.88 8.08 26.08
CA GLU A 656 -12.88 7.93 27.16
C GLU A 656 -12.25 6.53 27.17
N ARG A 657 -13.05 5.49 26.91
CA ARG A 657 -12.55 4.10 26.86
C ARG A 657 -11.66 3.83 25.64
N ILE A 658 -11.93 4.46 24.50
CA ILE A 658 -11.03 4.38 23.33
C ILE A 658 -9.69 5.03 23.67
N GLU A 659 -9.69 6.22 24.28
CA GLU A 659 -8.45 6.91 24.68
C GLU A 659 -7.63 6.09 25.68
N GLU A 660 -8.27 5.48 26.67
CA GLU A 660 -7.61 4.62 27.68
C GLU A 660 -6.97 3.39 27.03
N LEU A 661 -7.68 2.71 26.12
CA LEU A 661 -7.20 1.49 25.47
C LEU A 661 -6.11 1.76 24.42
N VAL A 662 -6.16 2.90 23.75
CA VAL A 662 -5.24 3.27 22.66
C VAL A 662 -4.01 4.02 23.18
N GLY A 663 -4.17 4.83 24.23
CA GLY A 663 -3.12 5.71 24.77
C GLY A 663 -2.92 7.02 24.00
N VAL A 664 -3.87 7.40 23.13
CA VAL A 664 -3.84 8.63 22.32
C VAL A 664 -5.14 9.40 22.55
N PRO A 665 -5.10 10.72 22.85
CA PRO A 665 -6.29 11.51 23.15
C PRO A 665 -7.16 11.77 21.92
N ILE A 666 -8.48 11.85 22.10
CA ILE A 666 -9.43 12.25 21.07
C ILE A 666 -9.71 13.75 21.24
N HIS A 667 -9.25 14.58 20.32
CA HIS A 667 -9.49 16.04 20.36
C HIS A 667 -10.69 16.47 19.51
N TYR A 668 -11.12 15.63 18.56
CA TYR A 668 -12.20 15.93 17.63
C TYR A 668 -13.21 14.78 17.61
N ILE A 669 -14.51 15.09 17.64
CA ILE A 669 -15.58 14.10 17.61
C ILE A 669 -16.62 14.51 16.57
N GLY A 670 -16.76 13.72 15.51
CA GLY A 670 -17.75 13.93 14.44
C GLY A 670 -19.10 13.32 14.82
N VAL A 671 -20.11 14.18 14.93
CA VAL A 671 -21.52 13.80 15.20
C VAL A 671 -22.44 14.05 14.00
N GLY A 672 -21.89 14.09 12.79
CA GLY A 672 -22.68 14.21 11.57
C GLY A 672 -21.87 14.60 10.33
N PRO A 673 -22.50 14.72 9.16
CA PRO A 673 -21.83 15.01 7.89
C PRO A 673 -21.52 16.50 7.67
N GLY A 674 -22.29 17.42 8.27
CA GLY A 674 -22.13 18.87 8.10
C GLY A 674 -20.80 19.41 8.66
N ARG A 675 -20.31 20.52 8.11
CA ARG A 675 -19.02 21.14 8.48
C ARG A 675 -18.95 21.52 9.97
N ASP A 676 -20.07 22.01 10.51
CA ASP A 676 -20.25 22.44 11.90
C ASP A 676 -20.44 21.28 12.90
N ALA A 677 -20.80 20.07 12.43
CA ALA A 677 -21.11 18.91 13.26
C ALA A 677 -19.84 18.22 13.82
N LEU A 678 -18.96 19.00 14.44
CA LEU A 678 -17.72 18.56 15.07
C LEU A 678 -17.63 19.15 16.48
N ILE A 679 -17.41 18.28 17.47
CA ILE A 679 -17.17 18.65 18.87
C ILE A 679 -15.65 18.65 19.10
N TYR A 680 -15.17 19.65 19.85
CA TYR A 680 -13.78 19.74 20.31
C TYR A 680 -13.70 19.31 21.78
N LYS A 681 -12.62 18.63 22.17
CA LYS A 681 -12.37 18.13 23.53
C LYS A 681 -10.99 18.57 24.02
#